data_AF-A0A7K1S6E7-F1
#
_entry.id   AF-A0A7K1S6E7-F1
#
_cell.length_a   1.000
_cell.length_b   1.000
_cell.length_c   1.000
_cell.angle_alpha   90.00
_cell.angle_beta   90.00
_cell.angle_gamma   90.00
#
_symmetry.space_group_name_H-M   'P 1'
#
loop_
_entity.id
_entity.type
_entity.pdbx_description
1 polymer ?
#
loop_
_entity_poly.entity_id
_entity_poly.type
_entity_poly.pdbx_seq_one_letter_code
_entity_poly.pdbx_strand_id
1 'polypeptide(L)'
;MRAPSVQFRPAVDVHLLRGQSFQILSDPPTDPSGPFFTQLLEVDESALNQHPNSKYDFYFSFDATKAADLGIHISNPSTNPRKPNCLITLDATEPADKNNRIRNFYLFVRSEDSDDSSKQETAIRIHIHNSISEVWIAPNPLTIYQGLYYRATLYARFDDNSVAMAGNTIHTGNRGSISTYNISPLIDVTWTSDLIRPGENTIRPAGFSGTHTISAEITYNGITHTATAQVIISDLLTSTTPLRAELVSTGLSPGFSKLDEAVNVLFLADGFTADQDYAFKVLILDYVADLVNKKITSPFNLLRGAINYWMVFVPSRESGATSFGELIVNEALTPVGTTYLEGYPVPSIVDPESNSVLDWGIRNLLYNVGLPILQTGNATYQEIGNLWKATTLLSSAQVDQLTDSRTELIDLWLTLSQRRLPEPRDTALGVTINDYTAAFTDHNYDLINLDSTRTQRDYLDDFFAGLRDPDGNLIGTTFIHSPSSTPDPTLPRGKDWDNIIIITTSKRGRAQNLDGYMFANIGDESTERLHGDFGTIRVAMEPPDIPIKLPLDAKGTITHELCHSFGLGDEYGESPPFNSYLNKPVNASLVADWPFAQYSGSGADLDIFSNVQTKDDLLVPVSDGTQRIQPYHIKWRYHRIQTCATVTALSVNANTLLLIVKTGQAAPFATGNTVFLRKRKKNEKLYTLSDFGSTIRLSVILDPDPVPPAFIDICDIESIDLATDTLRIKTRVGFPPVDAFQDIRLESGKTALVHVGQKITIQEAPAIGSIYTAIRNPPNKVQYALSPLVTIANVDPVNHQITITIPADFPDFLKTLTPNDDVLVYRPIDMPEGSRSADYPHAELIAQPVLNYLLANPYPFNANSTSDHNELIDKTSNSRIPGQLVPCCSSRKPEIIGLYSGGVSYHGGIYHPAAKCMMRNEMDGDKFVELCAVCRYTLINQIDPTKFTEFDTDYMARNIYPD
;
A
#
# COMPACT_ATOMS: atom_id res chain seq x y z
N MET A 1 23.61 9.94 15.79
CA MET A 1 22.95 9.28 14.66
C MET A 1 22.07 8.19 15.23
N ARG A 2 20.81 8.11 14.76
CA ARG A 2 19.78 7.28 15.37
C ARG A 2 20.23 5.81 15.47
N ALA A 3 19.85 5.17 16.57
CA ALA A 3 20.00 3.75 16.77
C ALA A 3 19.41 2.98 15.58
N PRO A 4 20.05 1.90 15.14
CA PRO A 4 19.60 1.10 14.01
C PRO A 4 18.13 0.71 14.17
N SER A 5 17.35 0.79 13.09
CA SER A 5 15.96 0.30 13.13
C SER A 5 15.93 -1.19 13.48
N VAL A 6 15.01 -1.57 14.35
CA VAL A 6 14.72 -2.97 14.73
C VAL A 6 13.23 -3.23 14.58
N GLN A 7 12.86 -4.32 13.92
CA GLN A 7 11.46 -4.72 13.74
C GLN A 7 11.33 -6.24 13.55
N PHE A 8 10.26 -6.83 14.07
CA PHE A 8 9.92 -8.22 13.76
C PHE A 8 9.08 -8.28 12.48
N ARG A 9 9.46 -9.14 11.53
CA ARG A 9 8.72 -9.35 10.27
C ARG A 9 8.46 -10.84 10.01
N PRO A 10 7.21 -11.30 10.15
CA PRO A 10 6.04 -10.55 10.59
C PRO A 10 6.06 -10.32 12.12
N ALA A 11 5.29 -9.35 12.62
CA ALA A 11 5.22 -9.01 14.05
C ALA A 11 4.24 -9.90 14.85
N VAL A 12 3.91 -11.10 14.36
CA VAL A 12 2.86 -11.94 14.95
C VAL A 12 3.31 -12.71 16.20
N ASP A 13 2.34 -13.04 17.05
CA ASP A 13 2.55 -13.89 18.23
C ASP A 13 3.12 -15.29 17.87
N VAL A 14 4.07 -15.77 18.67
CA VAL A 14 4.70 -17.11 18.52
C VAL A 14 4.08 -18.08 19.49
N HIS A 15 3.69 -19.27 19.04
CA HIS A 15 3.15 -20.33 19.89
C HIS A 15 4.15 -21.48 20.00
N LEU A 16 4.66 -21.73 21.21
CA LEU A 16 5.61 -22.81 21.50
C LEU A 16 4.97 -23.90 22.37
N LEU A 17 5.30 -25.15 22.09
CA LEU A 17 4.99 -26.30 22.93
C LEU A 17 6.16 -26.60 23.88
N ARG A 18 5.86 -27.05 25.10
CA ARG A 18 6.88 -27.53 26.06
C ARG A 18 7.76 -28.60 25.41
N GLY A 19 9.07 -28.47 25.60
CA GLY A 19 10.10 -29.28 24.92
C GLY A 19 10.66 -28.68 23.63
N GLN A 20 10.11 -27.57 23.13
CA GLN A 20 10.67 -26.85 21.98
C GLN A 20 11.73 -25.83 22.39
N SER A 21 12.61 -25.53 21.45
CA SER A 21 13.49 -24.38 21.42
C SER A 21 13.12 -23.46 20.25
N PHE A 22 13.44 -22.18 20.40
CA PHE A 22 13.16 -21.13 19.43
C PHE A 22 14.36 -20.17 19.36
N GLN A 23 14.91 -20.00 18.16
CA GLN A 23 16.05 -19.12 17.92
C GLN A 23 15.62 -17.94 17.03
N ILE A 24 15.93 -16.72 17.45
CA ILE A 24 15.43 -15.49 16.79
C ILE A 24 16.15 -15.20 15.48
N LEU A 25 17.47 -15.32 15.47
CA LEU A 25 18.28 -15.18 14.26
C LEU A 25 18.80 -16.55 13.87
N SER A 26 18.51 -17.01 12.67
CA SER A 26 19.23 -18.14 12.07
C SER A 26 20.45 -17.61 11.33
N ASP A 27 21.58 -18.31 11.44
CA ASP A 27 22.63 -18.14 10.43
C ASP A 27 22.02 -18.48 9.07
N PRO A 28 22.30 -17.71 8.00
CA PRO A 28 21.86 -18.11 6.66
C PRO A 28 22.38 -19.53 6.40
N PRO A 29 21.54 -20.45 5.91
CA PRO A 29 21.94 -21.84 5.80
C PRO A 29 23.21 -21.94 4.95
N THR A 30 24.21 -22.65 5.47
CA THR A 30 25.45 -22.95 4.75
C THR A 30 25.21 -23.93 3.58
N ASP A 31 24.06 -24.61 3.60
CA ASP A 31 23.55 -25.46 2.54
C ASP A 31 22.39 -24.77 1.81
N PRO A 32 22.54 -24.36 0.54
CA PRO A 32 21.47 -23.74 -0.24
C PRO A 32 20.29 -24.69 -0.53
N SER A 33 20.39 -25.98 -0.17
CA SER A 33 19.29 -26.95 -0.25
C SER A 33 18.53 -27.17 1.07
N GLY A 34 18.99 -26.57 2.17
CA GLY A 34 18.27 -26.57 3.45
C GLY A 34 17.06 -25.63 3.43
N PRO A 35 16.11 -25.79 4.37
CA PRO A 35 15.01 -24.83 4.50
C PRO A 35 15.57 -23.44 4.77
N PHE A 36 15.21 -22.46 3.93
CA PHE A 36 15.53 -21.06 4.17
C PHE A 36 14.76 -20.62 5.43
N PHE A 37 15.50 -20.32 6.49
CA PHE A 37 14.98 -19.60 7.64
C PHE A 37 15.10 -18.11 7.37
N THR A 38 13.98 -17.42 7.37
CA THR A 38 13.93 -15.96 7.19
C THR A 38 14.33 -15.31 8.51
N GLN A 39 15.13 -14.24 8.45
CA GLN A 39 15.44 -13.46 9.65
C GLN A 39 14.15 -12.83 10.19
N LEU A 40 13.63 -13.38 11.29
CA LEU A 40 12.40 -12.88 11.92
C LEU A 40 12.60 -11.46 12.45
N LEU A 41 13.79 -11.16 12.98
CA LEU A 41 14.20 -9.82 13.38
C LEU A 41 14.97 -9.17 12.23
N GLU A 42 14.39 -8.13 11.64
CA GLU A 42 15.09 -7.25 10.74
C GLU A 42 15.80 -6.16 11.54
N VAL A 43 17.10 -6.01 11.29
CA VAL A 43 17.91 -4.93 11.85
C VAL A 43 18.61 -4.21 10.72
N ASP A 44 18.74 -2.88 10.80
CA ASP A 44 19.58 -2.13 9.87
C ASP A 44 21.06 -2.48 10.08
N GLU A 45 21.46 -3.58 9.42
CA GLU A 45 22.81 -4.10 9.43
C GLU A 45 23.82 -3.10 8.87
N SER A 46 23.40 -2.26 7.93
CA SER A 46 24.27 -1.25 7.33
C SER A 46 24.65 -0.19 8.36
N ALA A 47 23.66 0.34 9.11
CA ALA A 47 23.88 1.26 10.21
C ALA A 47 24.74 0.62 11.31
N LEU A 48 24.43 -0.61 11.71
CA LEU A 48 25.24 -1.35 12.68
C LEU A 48 26.70 -1.49 12.22
N ASN A 49 26.94 -1.87 10.97
CA ASN A 49 28.30 -2.11 10.48
C ASN A 49 29.11 -0.81 10.35
N GLN A 50 28.46 0.30 10.01
CA GLN A 50 29.10 1.61 9.86
C GLN A 50 29.38 2.31 11.20
N HIS A 51 28.60 2.00 12.25
CA HIS A 51 28.70 2.67 13.55
C HIS A 51 29.16 1.69 14.64
N PRO A 52 30.47 1.67 14.99
CA PRO A 52 31.02 0.69 15.95
C PRO A 52 30.40 0.77 17.35
N ASN A 53 29.78 1.90 17.68
CA ASN A 53 29.13 2.19 18.96
C ASN A 53 27.63 1.82 18.99
N SER A 54 27.06 1.48 17.84
CA SER A 54 25.71 0.93 17.74
C SER A 54 25.70 -0.57 18.08
N LYS A 55 24.70 -0.99 18.86
CA LYS A 55 24.38 -2.39 19.19
C LYS A 55 22.88 -2.59 19.39
N TYR A 56 22.44 -3.84 19.51
CA TYR A 56 21.13 -4.17 20.07
C TYR A 56 21.25 -5.27 21.12
N ASP A 57 20.29 -5.33 22.02
CA ASP A 57 20.20 -6.30 23.11
C ASP A 57 18.78 -6.89 23.20
N PHE A 58 18.70 -8.12 23.72
CA PHE A 58 17.43 -8.79 24.03
C PHE A 58 17.15 -8.74 25.53
N TYR A 59 15.89 -8.54 25.89
CA TYR A 59 15.42 -8.70 27.27
C TYR A 59 13.95 -9.14 27.30
N PHE A 60 13.46 -9.47 28.49
CA PHE A 60 12.18 -10.16 28.68
C PHE A 60 11.26 -9.38 29.61
N SER A 61 9.95 -9.64 29.53
CA SER A 61 8.98 -9.11 30.52
C SER A 61 9.09 -9.76 31.91
N PHE A 62 10.04 -10.67 32.12
CA PHE A 62 10.33 -11.35 33.38
C PHE A 62 11.83 -11.31 33.71
N ASP A 63 12.19 -11.65 34.96
CA ASP A 63 13.58 -11.72 35.40
C ASP A 63 14.30 -12.93 34.78
N ALA A 64 15.12 -12.67 33.75
CA ALA A 64 15.86 -13.70 33.03
C ALA A 64 16.80 -14.54 33.93
N THR A 65 17.20 -14.03 35.10
CA THR A 65 18.02 -14.81 36.06
C THR A 65 17.23 -15.93 36.73
N LYS A 66 15.90 -15.84 36.72
CA LYS A 66 14.96 -16.85 37.24
C LYS A 66 14.26 -17.65 36.14
N ALA A 67 14.71 -17.54 34.89
CA ALA A 67 14.08 -18.21 33.76
C ALA A 67 13.91 -19.72 33.98
N ALA A 68 14.91 -20.37 34.59
CA ALA A 68 14.88 -21.80 34.87
C ALA A 68 13.74 -22.21 35.82
N ASP A 69 13.37 -21.35 36.78
CA ASP A 69 12.24 -21.60 37.68
C ASP A 69 10.89 -21.61 36.93
N LEU A 70 10.83 -20.93 35.78
CA LEU A 70 9.70 -20.86 34.85
C LEU A 70 9.74 -21.98 33.78
N GLY A 71 10.77 -22.83 33.84
CA GLY A 71 11.06 -23.86 32.84
C GLY A 71 11.48 -23.29 31.49
N ILE A 72 12.22 -22.18 31.51
CA ILE A 72 12.75 -21.47 30.34
C ILE A 72 14.27 -21.36 30.47
N HIS A 73 15.00 -21.75 29.44
CA HIS A 73 16.46 -21.59 29.36
C HIS A 73 16.78 -20.62 28.25
N ILE A 74 17.55 -19.57 28.55
CA ILE A 74 17.94 -18.52 27.60
C ILE A 74 19.44 -18.60 27.38
N SER A 75 19.87 -18.56 26.12
CA SER A 75 21.29 -18.45 25.77
C SER A 75 21.49 -17.54 24.55
N ASN A 76 22.70 -16.99 24.43
CA ASN A 76 23.12 -16.22 23.26
C ASN A 76 24.10 -17.08 22.44
N PRO A 77 23.68 -17.67 21.31
CA PRO A 77 24.57 -18.46 20.46
C PRO A 77 25.53 -17.59 19.63
N SER A 78 25.31 -16.28 19.52
CA SER A 78 26.20 -15.36 18.81
C SER A 78 27.43 -15.03 19.66
N THR A 79 28.60 -15.09 19.04
CA THR A 79 29.86 -14.64 19.64
C THR A 79 30.07 -13.13 19.48
N ASN A 80 29.23 -12.44 18.69
CA ASN A 80 29.32 -11.01 18.47
C ASN A 80 28.48 -10.26 19.52
N PRO A 81 29.10 -9.53 20.47
CA PRO A 81 28.37 -8.83 21.52
C PRO A 81 27.54 -7.65 21.01
N ARG A 82 27.76 -7.19 19.78
CA ARG A 82 26.99 -6.09 19.15
C ARG A 82 25.79 -6.59 18.36
N LYS A 83 25.82 -7.87 17.97
CA LYS A 83 24.78 -8.58 17.25
C LYS A 83 24.45 -9.87 18.00
N PRO A 84 23.96 -9.77 19.25
CA PRO A 84 23.60 -10.95 20.00
C PRO A 84 22.50 -11.70 19.26
N ASN A 85 22.33 -12.96 19.62
CA ASN A 85 21.20 -13.77 19.20
C ASN A 85 20.49 -14.26 20.48
N CYS A 86 19.28 -14.76 20.34
CA CYS A 86 18.50 -15.29 21.45
C CYS A 86 18.01 -16.69 21.08
N LEU A 87 18.45 -17.68 21.87
CA LEU A 87 17.92 -19.04 21.86
C LEU A 87 17.16 -19.28 23.16
N ILE A 88 15.86 -19.53 23.03
CA ILE A 88 14.96 -19.87 24.12
C ILE A 88 14.71 -21.37 24.04
N THR A 89 14.82 -22.10 25.15
CA THR A 89 14.49 -23.53 25.24
C THR A 89 13.53 -23.76 26.38
N LEU A 90 12.43 -24.46 26.11
CA LEU A 90 11.41 -24.78 27.10
C LEU A 90 11.65 -26.18 27.68
N ASP A 91 11.48 -26.32 28.99
CA ASP A 91 11.40 -27.63 29.62
C ASP A 91 10.28 -28.47 28.98
N ALA A 92 10.49 -29.80 28.94
CA ALA A 92 9.51 -30.74 28.40
C ALA A 92 8.22 -30.82 29.23
N THR A 93 8.26 -30.37 30.49
CA THR A 93 7.13 -30.37 31.41
C THR A 93 6.97 -29.00 32.06
N GLU A 94 5.73 -28.66 32.40
CA GLU A 94 5.42 -27.42 33.10
C GLU A 94 6.02 -27.38 34.52
N PRO A 95 6.43 -26.20 35.04
CA PRO A 95 6.85 -26.04 36.43
C PRO A 95 5.82 -26.57 37.43
N ALA A 96 6.32 -27.28 38.45
CA ALA A 96 5.48 -27.87 39.49
C ALA A 96 4.74 -26.80 40.31
N ASP A 97 5.42 -25.71 40.69
CA ASP A 97 4.80 -24.57 41.37
C ASP A 97 3.88 -23.80 40.42
N LYS A 98 2.61 -23.67 40.81
CA LYS A 98 1.60 -22.95 40.04
C LYS A 98 1.96 -21.47 39.82
N ASN A 99 2.71 -20.86 40.74
CA ASN A 99 3.11 -19.46 40.62
C ASN A 99 4.23 -19.25 39.59
N ASN A 100 4.92 -20.31 39.17
CA ASN A 100 5.96 -20.23 38.14
C ASN A 100 5.44 -20.58 36.74
N ARG A 101 4.14 -20.83 36.60
CA ARG A 101 3.51 -21.25 35.35
C ARG A 101 3.19 -20.06 34.46
N ILE A 102 4.22 -19.50 33.85
CA ILE A 102 4.08 -18.46 32.84
C ILE A 102 3.48 -19.03 31.55
N ARG A 103 2.49 -18.32 30.98
CA ARG A 103 1.73 -18.75 29.79
C ARG A 103 2.06 -17.95 28.56
N ASN A 104 2.42 -16.69 28.74
CA ASN A 104 3.03 -15.89 27.70
C ASN A 104 3.95 -14.84 28.32
N PHE A 105 4.88 -14.35 27.51
CA PHE A 105 5.79 -13.27 27.86
C PHE A 105 6.21 -12.50 26.61
N TYR A 106 6.80 -11.32 26.80
CA TYR A 106 7.39 -10.57 25.70
C TYR A 106 8.89 -10.79 25.66
N LEU A 107 9.39 -10.97 24.43
CA LEU A 107 10.78 -10.77 24.09
C LEU A 107 10.91 -9.39 23.45
N PHE A 108 11.66 -8.51 24.11
CA PHE A 108 11.98 -7.19 23.62
C PHE A 108 13.33 -7.19 22.92
N VAL A 109 13.44 -6.36 21.88
CA VAL A 109 14.70 -6.02 21.21
C VAL A 109 14.86 -4.53 21.29
N ARG A 110 15.99 -4.08 21.83
CA ARG A 110 16.33 -2.67 21.90
C ARG A 110 17.65 -2.42 21.20
N SER A 111 17.65 -1.53 20.22
CA SER A 111 18.88 -0.98 19.64
C SER A 111 19.22 0.34 20.32
N GLU A 112 20.52 0.57 20.51
CA GLU A 112 21.05 1.81 21.10
C GLU A 112 22.30 2.23 20.34
N ASP A 113 22.48 3.53 20.16
CA ASP A 113 23.74 4.14 19.73
C ASP A 113 24.29 5.02 20.85
N SER A 114 25.48 4.69 21.36
CA SER A 114 26.06 5.45 22.48
C SER A 114 26.59 6.83 22.08
N ASP A 115 26.78 7.12 20.79
CA ASP A 115 27.29 8.40 20.32
C ASP A 115 26.25 9.52 20.47
N ASP A 116 24.96 9.20 20.37
CA ASP A 116 23.87 10.18 20.54
C ASP A 116 22.79 9.76 21.55
N SER A 117 22.95 8.61 22.20
CA SER A 117 22.01 8.06 23.20
C SER A 117 20.61 7.77 22.64
N SER A 118 20.45 7.68 21.33
CA SER A 118 19.19 7.30 20.71
C SER A 118 18.89 5.81 20.92
N LYS A 119 17.59 5.47 20.91
CA LYS A 119 17.10 4.11 21.16
C LYS A 119 15.95 3.78 20.22
N GLN A 120 15.86 2.53 19.79
CA GLN A 120 14.64 1.96 19.19
C GLN A 120 14.31 0.65 19.88
N GLU A 121 13.02 0.34 19.96
CA GLU A 121 12.54 -0.85 20.63
C GLU A 121 11.37 -1.47 19.88
N THR A 122 11.33 -2.80 19.86
CA THR A 122 10.20 -3.60 19.39
C THR A 122 10.05 -4.82 20.28
N ALA A 123 8.94 -5.54 20.16
CA ALA A 123 8.70 -6.77 20.90
C ALA A 123 7.90 -7.78 20.11
N ILE A 124 8.05 -9.05 20.48
CA ILE A 124 7.21 -10.17 20.05
C ILE A 124 6.66 -10.88 21.29
N ARG A 125 5.41 -11.34 21.23
CA ARG A 125 4.81 -12.13 22.31
C ARG A 125 5.03 -13.61 22.02
N ILE A 126 5.43 -14.37 23.04
CA ILE A 126 5.63 -15.81 22.97
C ILE A 126 4.62 -16.46 23.93
N HIS A 127 3.77 -17.34 23.41
CA HIS A 127 2.85 -18.19 24.16
C HIS A 127 3.45 -19.57 24.39
N ILE A 128 3.18 -20.15 25.57
CA ILE A 128 3.69 -21.47 25.98
C ILE A 128 2.52 -22.41 26.28
N HIS A 129 2.50 -23.50 25.53
CA HIS A 129 1.48 -24.55 25.59
C HIS A 129 2.11 -25.87 26.05
N ASN A 130 1.33 -26.70 26.74
CA ASN A 130 1.78 -28.03 27.13
C ASN A 130 1.45 -29.07 26.06
N SER A 131 0.30 -28.93 25.41
CA SER A 131 -0.15 -29.88 24.40
C SER A 131 -1.15 -29.27 23.42
N ILE A 132 -1.24 -29.87 22.24
CA ILE A 132 -2.35 -29.64 21.32
C ILE A 132 -3.54 -30.48 21.82
N SER A 133 -4.70 -29.84 21.97
CA SER A 133 -5.93 -30.53 22.34
C SER A 133 -6.68 -31.03 21.12
N GLU A 134 -6.65 -30.25 20.03
CA GLU A 134 -7.49 -30.47 18.85
C GLU A 134 -6.95 -29.68 17.65
N VAL A 135 -7.20 -30.17 16.43
CA VAL A 135 -6.91 -29.45 15.18
C VAL A 135 -8.04 -29.53 14.18
N TRP A 136 -8.11 -28.54 13.29
CA TRP A 136 -9.03 -28.53 12.15
C TRP A 136 -8.50 -27.69 11.00
N ILE A 137 -8.95 -28.01 9.79
CA ILE A 137 -8.64 -27.25 8.59
C ILE A 137 -9.75 -26.21 8.37
N ALA A 138 -9.36 -24.97 8.06
CA ALA A 138 -10.27 -23.87 7.77
C ALA A 138 -9.81 -23.05 6.54
N PRO A 139 -10.73 -22.50 5.72
CA PRO A 139 -12.17 -22.74 5.79
C PRO A 139 -12.52 -24.20 5.44
N ASN A 140 -13.71 -24.64 5.84
CA ASN A 140 -14.23 -25.95 5.47
C ASN A 140 -15.72 -25.84 5.08
N PRO A 141 -16.06 -25.96 3.78
CA PRO A 141 -15.17 -26.26 2.66
C PRO A 141 -14.24 -25.09 2.26
N LEU A 142 -13.22 -25.39 1.45
CA LEU A 142 -12.37 -24.42 0.76
C LEU A 142 -12.63 -24.45 -0.75
N THR A 143 -12.95 -23.31 -1.35
CA THR A 143 -13.05 -23.19 -2.81
C THR A 143 -11.69 -22.83 -3.41
N ILE A 144 -11.33 -23.54 -4.47
CA ILE A 144 -10.11 -23.31 -5.23
C ILE A 144 -10.42 -23.24 -6.73
N TYR A 145 -9.56 -22.57 -7.50
CA TYR A 145 -9.75 -22.38 -8.94
C TYR A 145 -8.67 -23.07 -9.77
N GLN A 146 -9.03 -23.56 -10.95
CA GLN A 146 -8.08 -24.20 -11.87
C GLN A 146 -6.86 -23.34 -12.15
N GLY A 147 -5.71 -23.99 -12.33
CA GLY A 147 -4.46 -23.31 -12.67
C GLY A 147 -3.80 -22.53 -11.53
N LEU A 148 -4.46 -22.39 -10.39
CA LEU A 148 -3.96 -21.62 -9.24
C LEU A 148 -3.44 -22.54 -8.12
N TYR A 149 -2.54 -22.01 -7.30
CA TYR A 149 -1.91 -22.70 -6.17
C TYR A 149 -2.52 -22.21 -4.85
N TYR A 150 -3.02 -23.14 -4.04
CA TYR A 150 -3.65 -22.81 -2.76
C TYR A 150 -2.93 -23.47 -1.60
N ARG A 151 -3.10 -22.90 -0.41
CA ARG A 151 -2.82 -23.57 0.86
C ARG A 151 -4.02 -23.43 1.77
N ALA A 152 -4.38 -24.52 2.44
CA ALA A 152 -5.39 -24.47 3.48
C ALA A 152 -4.74 -24.10 4.82
N THR A 153 -5.50 -23.43 5.68
CA THR A 153 -5.05 -23.08 7.02
C THR A 153 -5.36 -24.23 7.98
N LEU A 154 -4.38 -24.60 8.81
CA LEU A 154 -4.57 -25.58 9.88
C LEU A 154 -4.59 -24.82 11.21
N TYR A 155 -5.68 -24.93 11.96
CA TYR A 155 -5.81 -24.36 13.31
C TYR A 155 -5.63 -25.44 14.38
N ALA A 156 -5.07 -25.03 15.51
CA ALA A 156 -4.95 -25.84 16.71
C ALA A 156 -5.56 -25.11 17.90
N ARG A 157 -6.26 -25.88 18.74
CA ARG A 157 -6.63 -25.48 20.10
C ARG A 157 -5.65 -26.12 21.08
N PHE A 158 -5.07 -25.30 21.95
CA PHE A 158 -4.10 -25.76 22.96
C PHE A 158 -4.77 -26.11 24.29
N ASP A 159 -3.99 -26.63 25.25
CA ASP A 159 -4.48 -27.03 26.58
C ASP A 159 -5.02 -25.85 27.43
N ASP A 160 -4.62 -24.63 27.10
CA ASP A 160 -5.12 -23.41 27.73
C ASP A 160 -6.39 -22.83 27.03
N ASN A 161 -6.92 -23.54 26.03
CA ASN A 161 -8.01 -23.14 25.13
C ASN A 161 -7.71 -21.94 24.22
N SER A 162 -6.46 -21.46 24.14
CA SER A 162 -6.07 -20.56 23.05
C SER A 162 -6.15 -21.28 21.71
N VAL A 163 -6.39 -20.50 20.65
CA VAL A 163 -6.47 -20.99 19.27
C VAL A 163 -5.48 -20.22 18.43
N ALA A 164 -4.66 -20.92 17.66
CA ALA A 164 -3.74 -20.31 16.71
C ALA A 164 -3.57 -21.19 15.47
N MET A 165 -2.92 -20.62 14.45
CA MET A 165 -2.46 -21.39 13.31
C MET A 165 -1.39 -22.41 13.75
N ALA A 166 -1.53 -23.65 13.28
CA ALA A 166 -0.67 -24.76 13.62
C ALA A 166 0.40 -24.99 12.54
N GLY A 167 1.62 -25.31 12.97
CA GLY A 167 2.75 -25.60 12.10
C GLY A 167 3.96 -24.71 12.37
N ASN A 168 4.98 -24.81 11.53
CA ASN A 168 6.25 -24.10 11.70
C ASN A 168 6.42 -22.92 10.71
N THR A 169 5.37 -22.64 9.93
CA THR A 169 5.35 -21.61 8.89
C THR A 169 4.35 -20.54 9.28
N ILE A 170 4.77 -19.28 9.22
CA ILE A 170 4.08 -18.20 9.92
C ILE A 170 3.27 -17.35 8.95
N HIS A 171 3.89 -17.02 7.83
CA HIS A 171 3.45 -15.90 7.03
C HIS A 171 4.00 -16.04 5.62
N THR A 172 3.11 -15.94 4.65
CA THR A 172 3.43 -15.63 3.27
C THR A 172 3.19 -14.13 3.11
N GLY A 173 4.25 -13.34 3.03
CA GLY A 173 4.12 -11.90 2.82
C GLY A 173 3.39 -11.57 1.52
N ASN A 174 3.07 -10.29 1.35
CA ASN A 174 2.57 -9.75 0.09
C ASN A 174 3.61 -10.14 -1.00
N ARG A 175 3.21 -10.99 -1.98
CA ARG A 175 4.08 -11.64 -3.00
C ARG A 175 4.74 -12.98 -2.61
N GLY A 176 4.25 -13.67 -1.58
CA GLY A 176 4.59 -15.07 -1.33
C GLY A 176 5.92 -15.33 -0.61
N SER A 177 6.54 -14.31 0.01
CA SER A 177 7.72 -14.51 0.86
C SER A 177 7.33 -15.33 2.09
N ILE A 178 7.87 -16.55 2.21
CA ILE A 178 7.57 -17.42 3.35
C ILE A 178 8.54 -17.12 4.48
N SER A 179 8.04 -16.77 5.66
CA SER A 179 8.81 -16.79 6.90
C SER A 179 8.57 -18.09 7.66
N THR A 180 9.66 -18.81 7.97
CA THR A 180 9.68 -20.00 8.83
C THR A 180 10.35 -19.65 10.15
N TYR A 181 9.78 -20.12 11.27
CA TYR A 181 10.45 -19.98 12.57
C TYR A 181 11.58 -21.02 12.68
N ASN A 182 12.69 -20.62 13.30
CA ASN A 182 13.73 -21.56 13.72
C ASN A 182 13.33 -22.20 15.07
N ILE A 183 12.35 -23.12 15.01
CA ILE A 183 11.83 -23.89 16.15
C ILE A 183 12.30 -25.35 16.05
N SER A 184 12.68 -25.96 17.18
CA SER A 184 13.11 -27.37 17.23
C SER A 184 12.68 -28.08 18.53
N PRO A 185 12.18 -29.32 18.51
CA PRO A 185 11.81 -30.06 17.30
C PRO A 185 10.61 -29.39 16.62
N LEU A 186 10.57 -29.51 15.29
CA LEU A 186 9.45 -29.06 14.49
C LEU A 186 8.21 -29.88 14.81
N ILE A 187 7.04 -29.25 14.69
CA ILE A 187 5.79 -29.96 14.61
C ILE A 187 5.75 -30.66 13.24
N ASP A 188 5.55 -31.97 13.22
CA ASP A 188 5.43 -32.72 11.97
C ASP A 188 4.01 -32.53 11.42
N VAL A 189 3.89 -31.98 10.20
CA VAL A 189 2.62 -31.75 9.53
C VAL A 189 2.64 -32.47 8.19
N THR A 190 1.81 -33.49 8.06
CA THR A 190 1.67 -34.26 6.82
C THR A 190 0.30 -34.02 6.20
N TRP A 191 0.32 -33.52 4.96
CA TRP A 191 -0.89 -33.34 4.16
C TRP A 191 -1.11 -34.54 3.24
N THR A 192 -2.36 -35.01 3.16
CA THR A 192 -2.75 -36.14 2.31
C THR A 192 -3.99 -35.80 1.49
N SER A 193 -3.87 -35.94 0.18
CA SER A 193 -4.94 -35.77 -0.81
C SER A 193 -4.48 -36.22 -2.19
N ASP A 194 -5.41 -36.45 -3.10
CA ASP A 194 -5.16 -36.53 -4.54
C ASP A 194 -4.76 -35.18 -5.16
N LEU A 195 -5.10 -34.06 -4.49
CA LEU A 195 -4.77 -32.70 -4.92
C LEU A 195 -3.42 -32.18 -4.40
N ILE A 196 -2.76 -32.93 -3.51
CA ILE A 196 -1.53 -32.50 -2.83
C ILE A 196 -0.43 -33.50 -3.16
N ARG A 197 0.71 -33.00 -3.66
CA ARG A 197 1.87 -33.86 -3.93
C ARG A 197 2.48 -34.35 -2.61
N PRO A 198 2.95 -35.61 -2.53
CA PRO A 198 3.63 -36.11 -1.33
C PRO A 198 4.79 -35.19 -0.91
N GLY A 199 4.78 -34.74 0.34
CA GLY A 199 5.79 -33.84 0.90
C GLY A 199 5.58 -32.35 0.60
N GLU A 200 4.54 -31.98 -0.15
CA GLU A 200 4.12 -30.58 -0.34
C GLU A 200 2.92 -30.25 0.56
N ASN A 201 2.69 -28.95 0.80
CA ASN A 201 1.52 -28.42 1.51
C ASN A 201 0.63 -27.55 0.61
N THR A 202 0.86 -27.60 -0.71
CA THR A 202 0.18 -26.77 -1.69
C THR A 202 -0.81 -27.62 -2.49
N ILE A 203 -2.05 -27.15 -2.57
CA ILE A 203 -3.16 -27.79 -3.27
C ILE A 203 -3.12 -27.36 -4.73
N ARG A 204 -3.16 -28.33 -5.65
CA ARG A 204 -3.10 -28.11 -7.10
C ARG A 204 -4.32 -28.75 -7.78
N PRO A 205 -5.29 -27.95 -8.27
CA PRO A 205 -6.50 -28.49 -8.89
C PRO A 205 -6.32 -29.01 -10.31
N ALA A 206 -5.12 -28.89 -10.92
CA ALA A 206 -4.92 -29.13 -12.35
C ALA A 206 -5.46 -30.49 -12.84
N GLY A 207 -6.56 -30.45 -13.60
CA GLY A 207 -7.21 -31.63 -14.19
C GLY A 207 -8.23 -32.33 -13.31
N PHE A 208 -8.52 -31.78 -12.12
CA PHE A 208 -9.55 -32.27 -11.20
C PHE A 208 -10.83 -31.43 -11.29
N SER A 209 -11.96 -31.93 -10.80
CA SER A 209 -13.23 -31.19 -10.77
C SER A 209 -14.15 -31.73 -9.67
N GLY A 210 -15.08 -30.91 -9.18
CA GLY A 210 -16.01 -31.32 -8.14
C GLY A 210 -15.46 -31.13 -6.73
N THR A 211 -15.87 -31.99 -5.80
CA THR A 211 -15.50 -31.92 -4.38
C THR A 211 -14.54 -33.03 -4.01
N HIS A 212 -13.42 -32.66 -3.41
CA HIS A 212 -12.35 -33.54 -2.95
C HIS A 212 -12.18 -33.42 -1.45
N THR A 213 -11.58 -34.43 -0.81
CA THR A 213 -11.22 -34.38 0.60
C THR A 213 -9.71 -34.19 0.74
N ILE A 214 -9.32 -33.26 1.58
CA ILE A 214 -7.94 -33.11 2.06
C ILE A 214 -7.90 -33.51 3.53
N SER A 215 -6.80 -34.11 3.95
CA SER A 215 -6.55 -34.41 5.36
C SER A 215 -5.17 -33.90 5.77
N ALA A 216 -5.06 -33.44 7.02
CA ALA A 216 -3.81 -33.05 7.64
C ALA A 216 -3.62 -33.85 8.92
N GLU A 217 -2.44 -34.42 9.09
CA GLU A 217 -2.00 -35.03 10.34
C GLU A 217 -0.92 -34.15 10.96
N ILE A 218 -1.09 -33.85 12.24
CA ILE A 218 -0.13 -33.10 13.05
C ILE A 218 0.39 -34.02 14.14
N THR A 219 1.72 -34.16 14.24
CA THR A 219 2.36 -34.99 15.25
C THR A 219 3.37 -34.18 16.06
N TYR A 220 3.24 -34.23 17.38
CA TYR A 220 4.19 -33.65 18.32
C TYR A 220 4.29 -34.51 19.58
N ASN A 221 5.52 -34.75 20.07
CA ASN A 221 5.78 -35.62 21.23
C ASN A 221 5.07 -36.99 21.17
N GLY A 222 4.95 -37.57 19.96
CA GLY A 222 4.30 -38.87 19.74
C GLY A 222 2.77 -38.85 19.83
N ILE A 223 2.14 -37.69 20.00
CA ILE A 223 0.69 -37.51 19.92
C ILE A 223 0.35 -37.01 18.53
N THR A 224 -0.56 -37.70 17.85
CA THR A 224 -1.03 -37.35 16.52
C THR A 224 -2.49 -36.90 16.57
N HIS A 225 -2.80 -35.78 15.92
CA HIS A 225 -4.17 -35.35 15.65
C HIS A 225 -4.40 -35.31 14.15
N THR A 226 -5.64 -35.53 13.73
CA THR A 226 -6.04 -35.54 12.32
C THR A 226 -7.18 -34.56 12.09
N ALA A 227 -7.10 -33.82 11.00
CA ALA A 227 -8.15 -32.94 10.51
C ALA A 227 -8.50 -33.28 9.06
N THR A 228 -9.76 -33.08 8.68
CA THR A 228 -10.23 -33.26 7.30
C THR A 228 -11.05 -32.05 6.87
N ALA A 229 -10.92 -31.63 5.63
CA ALA A 229 -11.77 -30.61 5.01
C ALA A 229 -12.16 -31.00 3.59
N GLN A 230 -13.24 -30.40 3.11
CA GLN A 230 -13.65 -30.50 1.72
C GLN A 230 -13.03 -29.37 0.91
N VAL A 231 -12.57 -29.70 -0.30
CA VAL A 231 -12.07 -28.76 -1.31
C VAL A 231 -13.01 -28.79 -2.49
N ILE A 232 -13.49 -27.64 -2.92
CA ILE A 232 -14.40 -27.49 -4.06
C ILE A 232 -13.63 -26.82 -5.19
N ILE A 233 -13.54 -27.48 -6.34
CA ILE A 233 -12.86 -26.93 -7.51
C ILE A 233 -13.85 -26.17 -8.37
N SER A 234 -13.52 -24.93 -8.70
CA SER A 234 -14.34 -23.99 -9.48
C SER A 234 -13.60 -23.51 -10.72
N ASP A 235 -14.33 -23.34 -11.83
CA ASP A 235 -13.79 -22.83 -13.09
C ASP A 235 -14.14 -21.33 -13.30
N LEU A 236 -14.72 -20.66 -12.30
CA LEU A 236 -15.23 -19.28 -12.43
C LEU A 236 -14.13 -18.24 -12.66
N LEU A 237 -12.92 -18.44 -12.14
CA LEU A 237 -11.78 -17.52 -12.29
C LEU A 237 -10.74 -18.06 -13.28
N THR A 238 -11.21 -18.51 -14.45
CA THR A 238 -10.37 -19.02 -15.53
C THR A 238 -10.68 -18.29 -16.85
N SER A 239 -9.83 -18.47 -17.86
CA SER A 239 -10.11 -17.96 -19.22
C SER A 239 -11.36 -18.54 -19.88
N THR A 240 -11.94 -19.60 -19.31
CA THR A 240 -13.22 -20.18 -19.76
C THR A 240 -14.43 -19.70 -18.95
N THR A 241 -14.24 -18.66 -18.12
CA THR A 241 -15.25 -18.17 -17.19
C THR A 241 -16.64 -17.94 -17.82
N PRO A 242 -17.73 -18.42 -17.19
CA PRO A 242 -19.08 -18.08 -17.60
C PRO A 242 -19.50 -16.68 -17.12
N LEU A 243 -18.71 -16.02 -16.27
CA LEU A 243 -19.02 -14.70 -15.73
C LEU A 243 -18.98 -13.65 -16.83
N ARG A 244 -19.81 -12.61 -16.67
CA ARG A 244 -19.94 -11.51 -17.63
C ARG A 244 -19.76 -10.17 -16.94
N ALA A 245 -19.05 -9.27 -17.61
CA ALA A 245 -18.90 -7.89 -17.18
C ALA A 245 -20.07 -7.06 -17.68
N GLU A 246 -20.91 -6.62 -16.76
CA GLU A 246 -22.05 -5.76 -17.05
C GLU A 246 -21.60 -4.30 -17.08
N LEU A 247 -22.07 -3.53 -18.05
CA LEU A 247 -21.86 -2.08 -18.07
C LEU A 247 -22.75 -1.44 -17.00
N VAL A 248 -22.16 -0.60 -16.15
CA VAL A 248 -22.89 0.09 -15.07
C VAL A 248 -23.79 1.16 -15.68
N SER A 249 -25.10 0.89 -15.70
CA SER A 249 -26.08 1.73 -16.42
C SER A 249 -26.15 3.20 -15.97
N THR A 250 -25.81 3.49 -14.71
CA THR A 250 -25.79 4.87 -14.18
C THR A 250 -24.54 5.67 -14.57
N GLY A 251 -23.51 5.02 -15.14
CA GLY A 251 -22.23 5.64 -15.50
C GLY A 251 -22.25 6.46 -16.79
N LEU A 252 -23.33 6.39 -17.58
CA LEU A 252 -23.42 7.03 -18.91
C LEU A 252 -22.25 6.65 -19.82
N SER A 253 -21.78 5.41 -19.70
CA SER A 253 -20.60 4.90 -20.38
C SER A 253 -20.80 4.77 -21.90
N PRO A 254 -19.76 4.99 -22.71
CA PRO A 254 -19.84 4.83 -24.17
C PRO A 254 -19.93 3.35 -24.63
N GLY A 255 -19.62 2.40 -23.74
CA GLY A 255 -19.76 0.95 -23.94
C GLY A 255 -18.61 0.32 -24.74
N PHE A 256 -18.81 -0.95 -25.11
CA PHE A 256 -17.81 -1.78 -25.81
C PHE A 256 -17.28 -1.15 -27.10
N SER A 257 -18.14 -0.45 -27.86
CA SER A 257 -17.74 0.21 -29.12
C SER A 257 -16.60 1.23 -28.99
N LYS A 258 -16.32 1.66 -27.74
CA LYS A 258 -15.26 2.60 -27.39
C LYS A 258 -14.28 2.01 -26.37
N LEU A 259 -14.23 0.68 -26.19
CA LEU A 259 -13.36 -0.01 -25.22
C LEU A 259 -11.90 0.45 -25.32
N ASP A 260 -11.35 0.54 -26.54
CA ASP A 260 -9.95 0.93 -26.78
C ASP A 260 -9.71 2.44 -26.63
N GLU A 261 -10.75 3.27 -26.80
CA GLU A 261 -10.65 4.73 -26.78
C GLU A 261 -10.92 5.34 -25.39
N ALA A 262 -11.88 4.77 -24.66
CA ALA A 262 -12.35 5.22 -23.36
C ALA A 262 -11.57 4.53 -22.23
N VAL A 263 -11.41 5.20 -21.09
CA VAL A 263 -10.86 4.56 -19.89
C VAL A 263 -11.86 3.51 -19.38
N ASN A 264 -11.38 2.35 -18.95
CA ASN A 264 -12.21 1.31 -18.38
C ASN A 264 -11.91 1.13 -16.89
N VAL A 265 -12.96 1.12 -16.06
CA VAL A 265 -12.89 0.83 -14.63
C VAL A 265 -13.73 -0.41 -14.36
N LEU A 266 -13.19 -1.40 -13.67
CA LEU A 266 -13.86 -2.65 -13.34
C LEU A 266 -14.13 -2.74 -11.84
N PHE A 267 -15.39 -2.90 -11.45
CA PHE A 267 -15.78 -3.31 -10.11
C PHE A 267 -15.88 -4.84 -10.03
N LEU A 268 -15.17 -5.45 -9.09
CA LEU A 268 -15.18 -6.89 -8.85
C LEU A 268 -15.73 -7.17 -7.46
N ALA A 269 -16.68 -8.09 -7.34
CA ALA A 269 -17.24 -8.47 -6.05
C ALA A 269 -16.35 -9.50 -5.32
N ASP A 270 -16.12 -9.31 -4.03
CA ASP A 270 -15.65 -10.37 -3.11
C ASP A 270 -16.45 -10.37 -1.80
N GLY A 271 -16.60 -11.54 -1.20
CA GLY A 271 -17.39 -11.72 0.03
C GLY A 271 -18.90 -11.49 -0.17
N PHE A 272 -19.40 -11.44 -1.41
CA PHE A 272 -20.84 -11.42 -1.68
C PHE A 272 -21.28 -12.84 -2.06
N THR A 273 -22.21 -13.41 -1.29
CA THR A 273 -22.85 -14.69 -1.62
C THR A 273 -23.77 -14.56 -2.82
N ALA A 274 -24.12 -15.68 -3.47
CA ALA A 274 -24.97 -15.67 -4.67
C ALA A 274 -26.29 -14.90 -4.50
N ASP A 275 -26.90 -14.93 -3.30
CA ASP A 275 -28.15 -14.23 -2.99
C ASP A 275 -27.96 -12.71 -2.82
N GLN A 276 -26.72 -12.23 -2.79
CA GLN A 276 -26.33 -10.84 -2.60
C GLN A 276 -25.90 -10.14 -3.91
N ASP A 277 -26.04 -10.77 -5.09
CA ASP A 277 -25.77 -10.16 -6.41
C ASP A 277 -26.48 -8.82 -6.58
N TYR A 278 -27.78 -8.78 -6.27
CA TYR A 278 -28.56 -7.56 -6.36
C TYR A 278 -28.02 -6.45 -5.45
N ALA A 279 -27.58 -6.78 -4.25
CA ALA A 279 -27.04 -5.81 -3.30
C ALA A 279 -25.72 -5.21 -3.81
N PHE A 280 -24.80 -6.05 -4.30
CA PHE A 280 -23.57 -5.59 -4.97
C PHE A 280 -23.88 -4.62 -6.11
N LYS A 281 -24.75 -5.02 -7.04
CA LYS A 281 -25.12 -4.19 -8.20
C LYS A 281 -25.73 -2.85 -7.78
N VAL A 282 -26.59 -2.84 -6.77
CA VAL A 282 -27.19 -1.59 -6.25
C VAL A 282 -26.13 -0.66 -5.66
N LEU A 283 -25.16 -1.19 -4.91
CA LEU A 283 -24.07 -0.38 -4.35
C LEU A 283 -23.23 0.28 -5.45
N ILE A 284 -22.86 -0.49 -6.49
CA ILE A 284 -22.10 0.05 -7.63
C ILE A 284 -22.92 1.09 -8.39
N LEU A 285 -24.18 0.81 -8.68
CA LEU A 285 -25.06 1.74 -9.38
C LEU A 285 -25.23 3.06 -8.62
N ASP A 286 -25.39 3.01 -7.29
CA ASP A 286 -25.51 4.19 -6.42
C ASP A 286 -24.20 4.99 -6.36
N TYR A 287 -23.05 4.31 -6.21
CA TYR A 287 -21.75 4.98 -6.23
C TYR A 287 -21.45 5.66 -7.56
N VAL A 288 -21.56 4.93 -8.67
CA VAL A 288 -21.25 5.47 -10.00
C VAL A 288 -22.22 6.59 -10.37
N ALA A 289 -23.51 6.49 -9.98
CA ALA A 289 -24.47 7.56 -10.17
C ALA A 289 -24.02 8.85 -9.46
N ASP A 290 -23.53 8.77 -8.22
CA ASP A 290 -23.01 9.94 -7.53
C ASP A 290 -21.71 10.46 -8.17
N LEU A 291 -20.79 9.55 -8.51
CA LEU A 291 -19.50 9.86 -9.14
C LEU A 291 -19.67 10.73 -10.39
N VAL A 292 -20.58 10.37 -11.30
CA VAL A 292 -20.75 11.06 -12.60
C VAL A 292 -21.78 12.19 -12.59
N ASN A 293 -22.59 12.35 -11.53
CA ASN A 293 -23.64 13.38 -11.50
C ASN A 293 -23.42 14.48 -10.45
N LYS A 294 -22.61 14.25 -9.41
CA LYS A 294 -22.41 15.24 -8.34
C LYS A 294 -21.26 16.18 -8.67
N LYS A 295 -21.42 17.45 -8.29
CA LYS A 295 -20.34 18.44 -8.41
C LYS A 295 -19.15 18.09 -7.51
N ILE A 296 -19.43 17.45 -6.39
CA ILE A 296 -18.44 17.20 -5.34
C ILE A 296 -17.38 16.16 -5.73
N THR A 297 -17.72 15.30 -6.70
CA THR A 297 -16.86 14.31 -7.34
C THR A 297 -16.27 14.83 -8.66
N SER A 298 -16.27 16.15 -8.88
CA SER A 298 -15.63 16.74 -10.05
C SER A 298 -14.13 16.38 -10.08
N PRO A 299 -13.61 15.89 -11.22
CA PRO A 299 -14.12 16.12 -12.57
C PRO A 299 -14.87 14.94 -13.19
N PHE A 300 -15.16 13.86 -12.45
CA PHE A 300 -15.86 12.70 -13.03
C PHE A 300 -17.21 13.09 -13.63
N ASN A 301 -17.89 14.10 -13.07
CA ASN A 301 -19.10 14.66 -13.65
C ASN A 301 -18.91 15.37 -15.01
N LEU A 302 -17.73 15.92 -15.28
CA LEU A 302 -17.36 16.51 -16.57
C LEU A 302 -16.94 15.44 -17.59
N LEU A 303 -16.47 14.29 -17.08
CA LEU A 303 -15.96 13.14 -17.85
C LEU A 303 -17.03 12.09 -18.19
N ARG A 304 -18.31 12.41 -17.95
CA ARG A 304 -19.44 11.55 -18.35
C ARG A 304 -19.34 11.20 -19.84
N GLY A 305 -19.45 9.91 -20.18
CA GLY A 305 -19.30 9.40 -21.54
C GLY A 305 -17.86 9.17 -22.01
N ALA A 306 -16.85 9.48 -21.19
CA ALA A 306 -15.43 9.18 -21.49
C ALA A 306 -14.88 7.96 -20.75
N ILE A 307 -15.66 7.40 -19.81
CA ILE A 307 -15.27 6.27 -18.97
C ILE A 307 -16.32 5.16 -19.10
N ASN A 308 -15.85 3.95 -19.32
CA ASN A 308 -16.62 2.73 -19.15
C ASN A 308 -16.50 2.23 -17.72
N TYR A 309 -17.62 2.13 -17.03
CA TYR A 309 -17.70 1.47 -15.73
C TYR A 309 -18.29 0.08 -15.95
N TRP A 310 -17.50 -0.94 -15.65
CA TRP A 310 -17.89 -2.34 -15.74
C TRP A 310 -18.04 -2.91 -14.33
N MET A 311 -18.94 -3.87 -14.14
CA MET A 311 -19.03 -4.63 -12.89
C MET A 311 -19.11 -6.12 -13.19
N VAL A 312 -18.42 -6.92 -12.39
CA VAL A 312 -18.49 -8.38 -12.43
C VAL A 312 -18.82 -8.89 -11.04
N PHE A 313 -19.89 -9.67 -10.97
CA PHE A 313 -20.26 -10.38 -9.77
C PHE A 313 -19.59 -11.76 -9.74
N VAL A 314 -18.66 -11.95 -8.80
CA VAL A 314 -18.06 -13.27 -8.50
C VAL A 314 -18.69 -13.78 -7.20
N PRO A 315 -19.53 -14.82 -7.25
CA PRO A 315 -20.18 -15.33 -6.05
C PRO A 315 -19.16 -15.96 -5.10
N SER A 316 -19.10 -15.45 -3.88
CA SER A 316 -18.44 -16.10 -2.75
C SER A 316 -19.37 -17.16 -2.13
N ARG A 317 -18.81 -18.15 -1.43
CA ARG A 317 -19.62 -19.10 -0.67
C ARG A 317 -20.01 -18.56 0.70
N GLU A 318 -19.13 -17.76 1.28
CA GLU A 318 -19.38 -17.04 2.52
C GLU A 318 -19.30 -15.53 2.32
N SER A 319 -20.00 -14.79 3.19
CA SER A 319 -19.95 -13.33 3.19
C SER A 319 -18.90 -12.80 4.17
N GLY A 320 -18.30 -11.66 3.88
CA GLY A 320 -17.27 -11.00 4.70
C GLY A 320 -15.88 -11.10 4.08
N ALA A 321 -14.86 -10.84 4.90
CA ALA A 321 -13.44 -11.05 4.61
C ALA A 321 -12.81 -11.85 5.76
N THR A 322 -11.59 -12.37 5.57
CA THR A 322 -10.84 -13.08 6.61
C THR A 322 -10.08 -12.10 7.51
N SER A 323 -10.27 -12.17 8.83
CA SER A 323 -9.40 -11.53 9.82
C SER A 323 -8.45 -12.58 10.39
N PHE A 324 -7.16 -12.25 10.50
CA PHE A 324 -6.13 -13.16 11.02
C PHE A 324 -5.79 -12.92 12.50
N GLY A 325 -6.30 -11.84 13.08
CA GLY A 325 -6.13 -11.52 14.49
C GLY A 325 -7.03 -12.34 15.42
N GLU A 326 -6.49 -12.70 16.59
CA GLU A 326 -7.33 -12.97 17.75
C GLU A 326 -8.11 -11.70 18.13
N LEU A 327 -9.40 -11.88 18.38
CA LEU A 327 -10.31 -10.85 18.84
C LEU A 327 -10.65 -11.08 20.31
N ILE A 328 -10.62 -10.03 21.11
CA ILE A 328 -11.25 -10.00 22.44
C ILE A 328 -12.75 -9.97 22.21
N VAL A 329 -13.48 -10.86 22.88
CA VAL A 329 -14.93 -10.99 22.66
C VAL A 329 -15.72 -10.59 23.90
N ASN A 330 -16.82 -9.87 23.67
CA ASN A 330 -17.85 -9.60 24.65
C ASN A 330 -19.16 -10.27 24.21
N GLU A 331 -19.93 -10.84 25.14
CA GLU A 331 -21.29 -11.28 24.83
C GLU A 331 -22.22 -10.08 24.74
N ALA A 332 -22.98 -10.01 23.65
CA ALA A 332 -23.99 -9.01 23.41
C ALA A 332 -25.31 -9.66 22.99
N LEU A 333 -26.40 -8.89 23.06
CA LEU A 333 -27.74 -9.35 22.68
C LEU A 333 -28.23 -8.54 21.48
N THR A 334 -28.72 -9.24 20.47
CA THR A 334 -29.49 -8.62 19.39
C THR A 334 -30.79 -8.00 19.94
N PRO A 335 -31.46 -7.10 19.20
CA PRO A 335 -32.76 -6.54 19.61
C PRO A 335 -33.85 -7.60 19.86
N VAL A 336 -33.69 -8.81 19.31
CA VAL A 336 -34.61 -9.95 19.47
C VAL A 336 -34.16 -10.94 20.56
N GLY A 337 -33.09 -10.63 21.30
CA GLY A 337 -32.62 -11.40 22.46
C GLY A 337 -31.71 -12.59 22.13
N THR A 338 -31.23 -12.73 20.89
CA THR A 338 -30.22 -13.73 20.52
C THR A 338 -28.83 -13.26 20.95
N THR A 339 -28.08 -14.11 21.64
CA THR A 339 -26.67 -13.87 22.01
C THR A 339 -25.76 -13.95 20.79
N TYR A 340 -24.81 -13.03 20.69
CA TYR A 340 -23.68 -13.08 19.77
C TYR A 340 -22.42 -12.58 20.49
N LEU A 341 -21.26 -12.79 19.87
CA LEU A 341 -19.99 -12.27 20.36
C LEU A 341 -19.58 -11.04 19.56
N GLU A 342 -19.29 -9.95 20.24
CA GLU A 342 -18.72 -8.74 19.66
C GLU A 342 -17.20 -8.74 19.85
N GLY A 343 -16.46 -8.81 18.74
CA GLY A 343 -15.01 -8.95 18.68
C GLY A 343 -14.29 -7.62 18.49
N TYR A 344 -13.23 -7.42 19.28
CA TYR A 344 -12.36 -6.25 19.26
C TYR A 344 -10.90 -6.66 19.08
N PRO A 345 -10.08 -5.89 18.34
CA PRO A 345 -8.66 -6.18 18.22
C PRO A 345 -7.95 -6.13 19.58
N VAL A 346 -6.92 -6.97 19.79
CA VAL A 346 -6.11 -6.94 21.00
C VAL A 346 -5.34 -5.61 21.11
N PRO A 347 -5.43 -4.86 22.22
CA PRO A 347 -4.68 -3.62 22.39
C PRO A 347 -3.17 -3.85 22.32
N SER A 348 -2.47 -3.01 21.57
CA SER A 348 -1.00 -3.03 21.56
C SER A 348 -0.43 -2.54 22.90
N ILE A 349 0.77 -3.00 23.24
CA ILE A 349 1.44 -2.61 24.49
C ILE A 349 2.03 -1.20 24.42
N VAL A 350 2.18 -0.55 25.58
CA VAL A 350 2.83 0.76 25.73
C VAL A 350 3.73 0.75 26.97
N ASP A 351 5.00 1.10 26.82
CA ASP A 351 5.94 1.22 27.94
C ASP A 351 5.38 2.23 28.97
N PRO A 352 5.23 1.86 30.25
CA PRO A 352 4.83 2.80 31.30
C PRO A 352 5.83 3.93 31.57
N GLU A 353 7.06 3.85 31.05
CA GLU A 353 8.17 4.74 31.35
C GLU A 353 8.38 4.87 32.88
N SER A 354 8.32 6.09 33.42
CA SER A 354 8.48 6.38 34.85
C SER A 354 7.14 6.59 35.59
N ASN A 355 6.01 6.33 34.92
CA ASN A 355 4.69 6.59 35.49
C ASN A 355 4.38 5.63 36.65
N SER A 356 3.67 6.15 37.65
CA SER A 356 3.16 5.34 38.75
C SER A 356 2.17 4.30 38.25
N VAL A 357 2.11 3.13 38.88
CA VAL A 357 1.06 2.14 38.60
C VAL A 357 -0.35 2.69 38.83
N LEU A 358 -0.50 3.79 39.57
CA LEU A 358 -1.79 4.50 39.73
C LEU A 358 -2.24 5.25 38.47
N ASP A 359 -1.32 5.51 37.54
CA ASP A 359 -1.60 6.22 36.29
C ASP A 359 -1.72 5.26 35.09
N TRP A 360 -1.44 3.97 35.30
CA TRP A 360 -1.44 2.98 34.23
C TRP A 360 -2.84 2.72 33.66
N GLY A 361 -2.91 2.61 32.34
CA GLY A 361 -4.03 1.99 31.62
C GLY A 361 -3.73 0.53 31.23
N ILE A 362 -4.66 -0.10 30.51
CA ILE A 362 -4.54 -1.51 30.13
C ILE A 362 -3.30 -1.80 29.28
N ARG A 363 -2.93 -0.89 28.38
CA ARG A 363 -1.75 -1.03 27.50
C ARG A 363 -0.43 -1.04 28.29
N ASN A 364 -0.36 -0.29 29.40
CA ASN A 364 0.81 -0.29 30.30
C ASN A 364 0.89 -1.57 31.14
N LEU A 365 -0.25 -2.06 31.62
CA LEU A 365 -0.29 -3.33 32.33
C LEU A 365 0.13 -4.47 31.39
N LEU A 366 -0.43 -4.52 30.18
CA LEU A 366 -0.10 -5.52 29.16
C LEU A 366 1.39 -5.55 28.83
N TYR A 367 2.09 -4.41 28.78
CA TYR A 367 3.56 -4.37 28.56
C TYR A 367 4.33 -5.23 29.55
N ASN A 368 3.87 -5.30 30.80
CA ASN A 368 4.58 -5.98 31.89
C ASN A 368 4.13 -7.43 32.11
N VAL A 369 2.82 -7.69 32.03
CA VAL A 369 2.24 -8.97 32.51
C VAL A 369 1.75 -9.89 31.40
N GLY A 370 1.71 -9.44 30.14
CA GLY A 370 1.18 -10.25 29.03
C GLY A 370 -0.35 -10.36 29.03
N LEU A 371 -0.86 -11.28 28.22
CA LEU A 371 -2.29 -11.59 28.13
C LEU A 371 -2.73 -12.61 29.19
N PRO A 372 -3.97 -12.58 29.69
CA PRO A 372 -4.47 -13.65 30.55
C PRO A 372 -4.87 -14.87 29.71
N ILE A 373 -5.01 -16.02 30.37
CA ILE A 373 -5.65 -17.22 29.81
C ILE A 373 -7.01 -17.44 30.46
N LEU A 374 -7.86 -18.26 29.84
CA LEU A 374 -9.21 -18.53 30.34
C LEU A 374 -9.21 -19.09 31.77
N GLN A 375 -8.22 -19.92 32.12
CA GLN A 375 -8.09 -20.47 33.47
C GLN A 375 -7.80 -19.39 34.53
N THR A 376 -7.19 -18.27 34.15
CA THR A 376 -6.91 -17.14 35.07
C THR A 376 -8.18 -16.37 35.43
N GLY A 377 -9.25 -16.47 34.63
CA GLY A 377 -10.52 -15.77 34.85
C GLY A 377 -11.18 -16.03 36.22
N ASN A 378 -10.80 -17.13 36.90
CA ASN A 378 -11.33 -17.50 38.22
C ASN A 378 -10.33 -17.29 39.38
N ALA A 379 -9.14 -16.75 39.10
CA ALA A 379 -8.11 -16.54 40.12
C ALA A 379 -8.43 -15.32 41.01
N THR A 380 -8.12 -15.41 42.30
CA THR A 380 -8.23 -14.25 43.20
C THR A 380 -7.14 -13.22 42.90
N TYR A 381 -7.36 -11.94 43.25
CA TYR A 381 -6.33 -10.90 43.10
C TYR A 381 -5.02 -11.25 43.80
N GLN A 382 -5.09 -11.94 44.95
CA GLN A 382 -3.90 -12.41 45.65
C GLN A 382 -3.14 -13.50 44.89
N GLU A 383 -3.86 -14.44 44.24
CA GLU A 383 -3.22 -15.45 43.38
C GLU A 383 -2.59 -14.82 42.15
N ILE A 384 -3.26 -13.85 41.52
CA ILE A 384 -2.72 -13.08 40.40
C ILE A 384 -1.47 -12.31 40.85
N GLY A 385 -1.51 -11.65 42.01
CA GLY A 385 -0.36 -10.93 42.56
C GLY A 385 0.82 -11.87 42.87
N ASN A 386 0.56 -13.06 43.40
CA ASN A 386 1.62 -14.05 43.65
C ASN A 386 2.25 -14.55 42.35
N LEU A 387 1.45 -14.79 41.31
CA LEU A 387 1.93 -15.11 39.97
C LEU A 387 2.80 -13.98 39.43
N TRP A 388 2.32 -12.73 39.44
CA TRP A 388 3.07 -11.59 38.89
C TRP A 388 4.38 -11.32 39.63
N LYS A 389 4.43 -11.51 40.96
CA LYS A 389 5.69 -11.42 41.73
C LYS A 389 6.72 -12.46 41.30
N ALA A 390 6.28 -13.62 40.79
CA ALA A 390 7.15 -14.70 40.34
C ALA A 390 7.52 -14.57 38.85
N THR A 391 6.62 -14.08 38.00
CA THR A 391 6.73 -14.18 36.54
C THR A 391 6.93 -12.86 35.80
N THR A 392 7.11 -11.73 36.50
CA THR A 392 7.25 -10.41 35.86
C THR A 392 8.41 -9.61 36.46
N LEU A 393 8.73 -8.47 35.84
CA LEU A 393 9.69 -7.49 36.38
C LEU A 393 9.09 -6.50 37.40
N LEU A 394 7.80 -6.65 37.76
CA LEU A 394 7.16 -5.76 38.72
C LEU A 394 7.73 -5.98 40.13
N SER A 395 8.04 -4.89 40.84
CA SER A 395 8.40 -4.97 42.25
C SER A 395 7.21 -5.42 43.10
N SER A 396 7.46 -6.05 44.26
CA SER A 396 6.37 -6.48 45.15
C SER A 396 5.46 -5.32 45.55
N ALA A 397 6.00 -4.12 45.75
CA ALA A 397 5.23 -2.92 46.06
C ALA A 397 4.31 -2.48 44.91
N GLN A 398 4.78 -2.55 43.66
CA GLN A 398 3.93 -2.28 42.49
C GLN A 398 2.81 -3.31 42.37
N VAL A 399 3.11 -4.59 42.58
CA VAL A 399 2.09 -5.65 42.56
C VAL A 399 1.07 -5.46 43.68
N ASP A 400 1.51 -5.19 44.91
CA ASP A 400 0.62 -4.93 46.05
C ASP A 400 -0.29 -3.72 45.75
N GLN A 401 0.26 -2.66 45.16
CA GLN A 401 -0.52 -1.49 44.77
C GLN A 401 -1.53 -1.79 43.66
N LEU A 402 -1.20 -2.66 42.71
CA LEU A 402 -2.16 -3.13 41.70
C LEU A 402 -3.29 -3.94 42.36
N THR A 403 -2.97 -4.86 43.27
CA THR A 403 -3.96 -5.73 43.91
C THR A 403 -4.79 -5.03 44.98
N ASP A 404 -4.29 -3.96 45.58
CA ASP A 404 -4.97 -3.25 46.66
C ASP A 404 -5.71 -1.99 46.18
N SER A 405 -5.20 -1.31 45.15
CA SER A 405 -5.67 0.03 44.75
C SER A 405 -6.07 0.16 43.29
N ARG A 406 -5.82 -0.84 42.43
CA ARG A 406 -6.15 -0.82 40.99
C ARG A 406 -6.82 -2.12 40.52
N THR A 407 -7.69 -2.71 41.35
CA THR A 407 -8.35 -3.98 41.02
C THR A 407 -9.20 -3.90 39.76
N GLU A 408 -9.75 -2.72 39.44
CA GLU A 408 -10.50 -2.48 38.20
C GLU A 408 -9.63 -2.68 36.95
N LEU A 409 -8.32 -2.41 37.03
CA LEU A 409 -7.39 -2.66 35.94
C LEU A 409 -7.09 -4.15 35.79
N ILE A 410 -7.08 -4.90 36.90
CA ILE A 410 -6.96 -6.37 36.90
C ILE A 410 -8.24 -6.99 36.32
N ASP A 411 -9.42 -6.50 36.70
CA ASP A 411 -10.69 -6.95 36.14
C ASP A 411 -10.74 -6.72 34.63
N LEU A 412 -10.34 -5.53 34.16
CA LEU A 412 -10.21 -5.23 32.74
C LEU A 412 -9.23 -6.18 32.05
N TRP A 413 -8.07 -6.45 32.66
CA TRP A 413 -7.13 -7.45 32.13
C TRP A 413 -7.78 -8.83 32.03
N LEU A 414 -8.49 -9.30 33.05
CA LEU A 414 -9.18 -10.59 33.04
C LEU A 414 -10.23 -10.69 31.92
N THR A 415 -10.90 -9.60 31.54
CA THR A 415 -11.81 -9.62 30.38
C THR A 415 -11.10 -9.99 29.07
N LEU A 416 -9.81 -9.65 28.95
CA LEU A 416 -8.99 -10.00 27.80
C LEU A 416 -8.71 -11.51 27.72
N SER A 417 -9.09 -12.33 28.70
CA SER A 417 -8.99 -13.79 28.63
C SER A 417 -9.99 -14.40 27.65
N GLN A 418 -11.10 -13.69 27.39
CA GLN A 418 -12.08 -14.09 26.39
C GLN A 418 -11.59 -13.64 25.02
N ARG A 419 -10.77 -14.48 24.38
CA ARG A 419 -10.30 -14.27 23.00
C ARG A 419 -10.76 -15.36 22.07
N ARG A 420 -10.93 -15.04 20.80
CA ARG A 420 -11.26 -15.97 19.73
C ARG A 420 -10.45 -15.64 18.48
N LEU A 421 -9.97 -16.67 17.80
CA LEU A 421 -9.47 -16.55 16.43
C LEU A 421 -10.61 -16.96 15.49
N PRO A 422 -11.21 -16.02 14.74
CA PRO A 422 -12.27 -16.35 13.80
C PRO A 422 -11.78 -17.29 12.71
N GLU A 423 -12.64 -18.19 12.24
CA GLU A 423 -12.31 -19.03 11.09
C GLU A 423 -12.16 -18.19 9.81
N PRO A 424 -11.15 -18.46 8.97
CA PRO A 424 -11.03 -17.87 7.65
C PRO A 424 -12.30 -18.11 6.83
N ARG A 425 -12.68 -17.14 6.00
CA ARG A 425 -13.88 -17.20 5.16
C ARG A 425 -13.58 -17.83 3.81
N ASP A 426 -14.50 -18.60 3.25
CA ASP A 426 -14.46 -19.08 1.87
C ASP A 426 -15.02 -18.02 0.89
N THR A 427 -14.27 -16.94 0.71
CA THR A 427 -14.60 -15.88 -0.27
C THR A 427 -14.01 -16.18 -1.64
N ALA A 428 -14.57 -15.55 -2.68
CA ALA A 428 -14.22 -15.85 -4.06
C ALA A 428 -12.75 -15.54 -4.39
N LEU A 429 -12.18 -14.48 -3.82
CA LEU A 429 -10.80 -14.03 -4.05
C LEU A 429 -9.91 -14.22 -2.82
N GLY A 430 -10.43 -14.80 -1.73
CA GLY A 430 -9.69 -14.98 -0.48
C GLY A 430 -9.20 -13.66 0.10
N VAL A 431 -10.07 -12.66 0.23
CA VAL A 431 -9.70 -11.34 0.77
C VAL A 431 -9.49 -11.41 2.27
N THR A 432 -8.46 -10.72 2.75
CA THR A 432 -8.05 -10.65 4.14
C THR A 432 -7.97 -9.21 4.64
N ILE A 433 -8.08 -9.05 5.95
CA ILE A 433 -7.72 -7.85 6.69
C ILE A 433 -6.41 -8.20 7.41
N ASN A 434 -5.38 -7.38 7.23
CA ASN A 434 -4.02 -7.69 7.67
C ASN A 434 -3.80 -7.41 9.17
N ASP A 435 -4.67 -7.97 10.03
CA ASP A 435 -4.83 -7.64 11.44
C ASP A 435 -4.27 -8.68 12.42
N TYR A 436 -3.12 -9.25 12.10
CA TYR A 436 -2.47 -10.25 12.94
C TYR A 436 -2.26 -9.77 14.38
N THR A 437 -2.62 -10.59 15.37
CA THR A 437 -2.29 -10.30 16.77
C THR A 437 -0.79 -10.12 16.95
N ALA A 438 -0.40 -8.95 17.41
CA ALA A 438 0.99 -8.54 17.58
C ALA A 438 1.17 -7.75 18.89
N ALA A 439 2.37 -7.84 19.47
CA ALA A 439 2.75 -7.03 20.63
C ALA A 439 2.85 -5.54 20.26
N PHE A 440 3.57 -5.26 19.17
CA PHE A 440 3.66 -3.96 18.53
C PHE A 440 2.99 -4.01 17.17
N THR A 441 2.08 -3.07 16.92
CA THR A 441 1.42 -2.90 15.62
C THR A 441 2.36 -2.17 14.68
N ASP A 442 2.53 -2.67 13.46
CA ASP A 442 3.11 -1.88 12.37
C ASP A 442 2.05 -0.93 11.78
N HIS A 443 2.40 -0.21 10.72
CA HIS A 443 1.48 0.71 10.04
C HIS A 443 0.45 -0.02 9.14
N ASN A 444 0.46 -1.37 9.10
CA ASN A 444 -0.31 -2.18 8.16
C ASN A 444 -1.42 -3.02 8.82
N TYR A 445 -1.67 -2.84 10.13
CA TYR A 445 -2.51 -3.70 10.98
C TYR A 445 -3.99 -3.82 10.56
N ASP A 446 -4.45 -3.11 9.53
CA ASP A 446 -5.83 -3.14 9.08
C ASP A 446 -5.97 -3.15 7.55
N LEU A 447 -4.88 -3.24 6.79
CA LEU A 447 -4.97 -3.19 5.34
C LEU A 447 -5.78 -4.36 4.77
N ILE A 448 -6.71 -4.06 3.87
CA ILE A 448 -7.44 -5.09 3.12
C ILE A 448 -6.56 -5.54 1.96
N ASN A 449 -6.33 -6.85 1.83
CA ASN A 449 -5.49 -7.39 0.77
C ASN A 449 -5.99 -8.76 0.25
N LEU A 450 -5.41 -9.22 -0.86
CA LEU A 450 -5.53 -10.60 -1.32
C LEU A 450 -4.66 -11.51 -0.44
N ASP A 451 -5.22 -12.63 0.00
CA ASP A 451 -4.46 -13.66 0.71
C ASP A 451 -3.47 -14.34 -0.24
N SER A 452 -2.17 -14.15 0.02
CA SER A 452 -1.10 -14.74 -0.79
C SER A 452 -1.13 -16.28 -0.82
N THR A 453 -1.85 -16.93 0.10
CA THR A 453 -2.10 -18.38 0.11
C THR A 453 -3.30 -18.84 -0.71
N ARG A 454 -4.12 -17.89 -1.22
CA ARG A 454 -5.32 -18.19 -2.01
C ARG A 454 -5.27 -17.60 -3.40
N THR A 455 -5.42 -16.29 -3.54
CA THR A 455 -5.44 -15.61 -4.84
C THR A 455 -4.48 -14.44 -4.80
N GLN A 456 -3.87 -14.11 -5.93
CA GLN A 456 -3.00 -12.96 -6.09
C GLN A 456 -3.36 -12.25 -7.38
N ARG A 457 -2.93 -11.00 -7.54
CA ARG A 457 -3.27 -10.20 -8.71
C ARG A 457 -2.88 -10.88 -10.02
N ASP A 458 -1.70 -11.49 -10.05
CA ASP A 458 -1.13 -12.19 -11.20
C ASP A 458 -2.01 -13.36 -11.65
N TYR A 459 -2.73 -13.97 -10.71
CA TYR A 459 -3.61 -15.11 -10.96
C TYR A 459 -4.93 -14.72 -11.64
N LEU A 460 -5.31 -13.44 -11.59
CA LEU A 460 -6.54 -12.96 -12.23
C LEU A 460 -6.38 -12.72 -13.73
N ASP A 461 -5.16 -12.75 -14.27
CA ASP A 461 -4.93 -12.49 -15.70
C ASP A 461 -5.52 -13.58 -16.61
N ASP A 462 -5.51 -14.85 -16.20
CA ASP A 462 -6.20 -15.92 -16.96
C ASP A 462 -7.73 -15.66 -16.98
N PHE A 463 -8.30 -15.29 -15.84
CA PHE A 463 -9.69 -14.87 -15.75
C PHE A 463 -10.01 -13.68 -16.67
N PHE A 464 -9.19 -12.62 -16.63
CA PHE A 464 -9.38 -11.44 -17.47
C PHE A 464 -9.18 -11.74 -18.96
N ALA A 465 -8.28 -12.65 -19.33
CA ALA A 465 -8.10 -13.08 -20.72
C ALA A 465 -9.38 -13.69 -21.33
N GLY A 466 -10.25 -14.26 -20.49
CA GLY A 466 -11.53 -14.85 -20.88
C GLY A 466 -12.76 -13.95 -20.70
N LEU A 467 -12.63 -12.83 -19.98
CA LEU A 467 -13.77 -12.04 -19.51
C LEU A 467 -14.46 -11.27 -20.65
N ARG A 468 -15.78 -11.47 -20.77
CA ARG A 468 -16.63 -10.93 -21.82
C ARG A 468 -17.80 -10.12 -21.27
N ASP A 469 -18.36 -9.23 -22.08
CA ASP A 469 -19.65 -8.59 -21.80
C ASP A 469 -20.85 -9.54 -22.12
N PRO A 470 -22.11 -9.17 -21.78
CA PRO A 470 -23.28 -10.01 -22.07
C PRO A 470 -23.51 -10.31 -23.55
N ASP A 471 -22.98 -9.48 -24.46
CA ASP A 471 -23.07 -9.65 -25.91
C ASP A 471 -21.95 -10.58 -26.45
N GLY A 472 -21.07 -11.06 -25.58
CA GLY A 472 -19.98 -11.97 -25.91
C GLY A 472 -18.70 -11.28 -26.38
N ASN A 473 -18.64 -9.95 -26.32
CA ASN A 473 -17.46 -9.18 -26.70
C ASN A 473 -16.36 -9.33 -25.65
N LEU A 474 -15.10 -9.47 -26.08
CA LEU A 474 -13.96 -9.63 -25.18
C LEU A 474 -13.55 -8.28 -24.59
N ILE A 475 -13.67 -8.13 -23.26
CA ILE A 475 -13.36 -6.87 -22.56
C ILE A 475 -12.17 -6.98 -21.62
N GLY A 476 -11.93 -8.17 -21.06
CA GLY A 476 -10.96 -8.31 -19.98
C GLY A 476 -9.50 -8.10 -20.38
N THR A 477 -9.18 -8.08 -21.68
CA THR A 477 -7.85 -7.75 -22.18
C THR A 477 -7.37 -6.34 -21.79
N THR A 478 -8.29 -5.42 -21.46
CA THR A 478 -7.90 -4.10 -20.93
C THR A 478 -7.37 -4.13 -19.51
N PHE A 479 -7.64 -5.21 -18.77
CA PHE A 479 -7.36 -5.35 -17.33
C PHE A 479 -6.20 -6.32 -17.03
N ILE A 480 -5.49 -6.84 -18.04
CA ILE A 480 -4.38 -7.78 -17.83
C ILE A 480 -3.17 -7.06 -17.21
N HIS A 481 -2.62 -7.57 -16.10
CA HIS A 481 -1.43 -7.01 -15.45
C HIS A 481 -0.14 -7.39 -16.18
N SER A 482 -0.01 -8.67 -16.55
CA SER A 482 1.18 -9.30 -17.15
C SER A 482 2.49 -9.05 -16.37
N PRO A 483 2.60 -9.54 -15.12
CA PRO A 483 3.84 -9.46 -14.36
C PRO A 483 4.87 -10.47 -14.87
N SER A 484 6.16 -10.12 -14.75
CA SER A 484 7.28 -10.97 -15.19
C SER A 484 7.47 -12.25 -14.37
N SER A 485 6.79 -12.38 -13.23
CA SER A 485 6.93 -13.45 -12.24
C SER A 485 6.13 -14.73 -12.52
N THR A 486 5.21 -14.73 -13.50
CA THR A 486 4.48 -15.96 -13.85
C THR A 486 5.33 -16.88 -14.74
N PRO A 487 5.35 -18.21 -14.50
CA PRO A 487 6.15 -19.15 -15.30
C PRO A 487 5.85 -19.19 -16.80
N ASP A 488 4.77 -18.56 -17.25
CA ASP A 488 4.36 -18.51 -18.66
C ASP A 488 4.07 -17.04 -19.08
N PRO A 489 5.03 -16.34 -19.71
CA PRO A 489 4.89 -14.93 -20.05
C PRO A 489 4.27 -14.78 -21.45
N THR A 490 2.96 -14.47 -21.59
CA THR A 490 2.40 -14.36 -22.95
C THR A 490 1.33 -13.30 -23.23
N LEU A 491 0.75 -12.62 -22.23
CA LEU A 491 -0.34 -11.67 -22.50
C LEU A 491 0.15 -10.21 -22.46
N PRO A 492 -0.14 -9.38 -23.48
CA PRO A 492 0.16 -7.95 -23.40
C PRO A 492 -0.57 -7.30 -22.22
N ARG A 493 0.14 -6.47 -21.44
CA ARG A 493 -0.46 -5.65 -20.39
C ARG A 493 -1.60 -4.81 -20.97
N GLY A 494 -2.77 -4.89 -20.33
CA GLY A 494 -3.93 -4.11 -20.70
C GLY A 494 -3.73 -2.63 -20.41
N LYS A 495 -4.41 -1.74 -21.13
CA LYS A 495 -4.22 -0.28 -20.98
C LYS A 495 -4.79 0.29 -19.67
N ASP A 496 -5.71 -0.44 -19.02
CA ASP A 496 -6.41 -0.07 -17.79
C ASP A 496 -6.20 -1.12 -16.69
N TRP A 497 -5.06 -1.84 -16.73
CA TRP A 497 -4.72 -2.96 -15.86
C TRP A 497 -4.82 -2.69 -14.35
N ASP A 498 -4.71 -1.41 -13.96
CA ASP A 498 -4.74 -0.92 -12.58
C ASP A 498 -6.12 -0.42 -12.13
N ASN A 499 -7.05 -0.20 -13.07
CA ASN A 499 -8.37 0.38 -12.81
C ASN A 499 -9.38 -0.69 -12.34
N ILE A 500 -8.99 -1.50 -11.36
CA ILE A 500 -9.78 -2.61 -10.82
C ILE A 500 -10.11 -2.32 -9.36
N ILE A 501 -11.39 -2.23 -9.03
CA ILE A 501 -11.90 -1.94 -7.69
C ILE A 501 -12.57 -3.20 -7.17
N ILE A 502 -11.94 -3.85 -6.20
CA ILE A 502 -12.53 -5.00 -5.52
C ILE A 502 -13.35 -4.48 -4.34
N ILE A 503 -14.68 -4.58 -4.45
CA ILE A 503 -15.59 -4.27 -3.35
C ILE A 503 -15.74 -5.53 -2.51
N THR A 504 -15.36 -5.44 -1.24
CA THR A 504 -15.57 -6.50 -0.25
C THR A 504 -16.73 -6.16 0.67
N THR A 505 -17.50 -7.16 1.10
CA THR A 505 -18.55 -6.99 2.10
C THR A 505 -18.01 -6.74 3.52
N SER A 506 -16.70 -6.76 3.73
CA SER A 506 -16.13 -6.31 5.00
C SER A 506 -16.64 -4.91 5.38
N LYS A 507 -16.79 -4.67 6.67
CA LYS A 507 -17.02 -3.34 7.24
C LYS A 507 -15.83 -2.84 8.05
N ARG A 508 -14.81 -3.68 8.22
CA ARG A 508 -13.54 -3.34 8.86
C ARG A 508 -12.43 -3.38 7.82
N GLY A 509 -11.32 -2.74 8.16
CA GLY A 509 -10.11 -2.74 7.39
C GLY A 509 -9.98 -1.48 6.54
N ARG A 510 -8.74 -1.06 6.34
CA ARG A 510 -8.38 0.10 5.55
C ARG A 510 -8.29 -0.28 4.08
N ALA A 511 -8.99 0.50 3.26
CA ALA A 511 -8.87 0.44 1.81
C ALA A 511 -7.40 0.59 1.38
N GLN A 512 -7.03 -0.07 0.29
CA GLN A 512 -5.66 -0.06 -0.18
C GLN A 512 -5.65 -0.04 -1.70
N ASN A 513 -4.96 0.93 -2.29
CA ASN A 513 -4.55 0.88 -3.70
C ASN A 513 -3.16 0.21 -3.81
N LEU A 514 -3.11 -0.89 -4.55
CA LEU A 514 -1.91 -1.66 -4.85
C LEU A 514 -1.70 -1.73 -6.35
N ASP A 515 -0.52 -2.23 -6.74
CA ASP A 515 -0.17 -2.49 -8.14
C ASP A 515 -1.16 -3.48 -8.78
N GLY A 516 -2.09 -2.95 -9.57
CA GLY A 516 -3.02 -3.68 -10.43
C GLY A 516 -4.45 -3.76 -9.91
N TYR A 517 -4.73 -3.23 -8.71
CA TYR A 517 -6.05 -3.28 -8.08
C TYR A 517 -6.13 -2.39 -6.84
N MET A 518 -7.35 -2.02 -6.45
CA MET A 518 -7.63 -1.41 -5.15
C MET A 518 -8.76 -2.15 -4.43
N PHE A 519 -8.72 -2.13 -3.10
CA PHE A 519 -9.79 -2.64 -2.24
C PHE A 519 -10.64 -1.52 -1.68
N ALA A 520 -11.94 -1.80 -1.54
CA ALA A 520 -12.82 -0.98 -0.71
C ALA A 520 -13.84 -1.84 0.03
N ASN A 521 -14.15 -1.41 1.24
CA ASN A 521 -15.15 -2.01 2.11
C ASN A 521 -16.52 -1.33 1.90
N ILE A 522 -17.57 -1.90 2.49
CA ILE A 522 -18.95 -1.38 2.38
C ILE A 522 -19.37 -0.53 3.59
N GLY A 523 -18.46 -0.27 4.53
CA GLY A 523 -18.72 0.50 5.74
C GLY A 523 -17.49 0.66 6.62
N ASP A 524 -17.67 1.34 7.74
CA ASP A 524 -16.62 1.65 8.73
C ASP A 524 -17.08 1.22 10.13
N GLU A 525 -16.88 -0.06 10.44
CA GLU A 525 -17.10 -0.65 11.77
C GLU A 525 -15.75 -0.99 12.40
N SER A 526 -15.60 -0.66 13.69
CA SER A 526 -14.38 -0.97 14.46
C SER A 526 -14.40 -2.35 15.12
N THR A 527 -15.47 -3.13 14.91
CA THR A 527 -15.76 -4.39 15.60
C THR A 527 -16.23 -5.45 14.62
N GLU A 528 -15.99 -6.71 14.96
CA GLU A 528 -16.56 -7.86 14.23
C GLU A 528 -17.68 -8.49 15.04
N ARG A 529 -18.70 -9.04 14.36
CA ARG A 529 -19.67 -9.92 15.01
C ARG A 529 -19.29 -11.37 14.74
N LEU A 530 -19.35 -12.22 15.77
CA LEU A 530 -19.05 -13.64 15.69
C LEU A 530 -20.24 -14.46 16.19
N HIS A 531 -20.48 -15.60 15.55
CA HIS A 531 -21.49 -16.56 15.99
C HIS A 531 -21.03 -17.28 17.26
N GLY A 532 -21.96 -17.46 18.20
CA GLY A 532 -21.77 -18.26 19.41
C GLY A 532 -21.84 -17.45 20.70
N ASP A 533 -21.23 -18.02 21.73
CA ASP A 533 -21.20 -17.52 23.11
C ASP A 533 -19.82 -17.80 23.74
N PHE A 534 -19.63 -17.46 25.02
CA PHE A 534 -18.36 -17.73 25.71
C PHE A 534 -18.01 -19.22 25.81
N GLY A 535 -18.96 -20.15 25.64
CA GLY A 535 -18.68 -21.59 25.58
C GLY A 535 -18.17 -22.06 24.21
N THR A 536 -18.37 -21.24 23.17
CA THR A 536 -18.05 -21.56 21.78
C THR A 536 -16.61 -21.16 21.48
N ILE A 537 -15.69 -22.12 21.33
CA ILE A 537 -14.26 -21.85 21.05
C ILE A 537 -13.99 -21.66 19.55
N ARG A 538 -14.54 -22.52 18.69
CA ARG A 538 -14.48 -22.35 17.24
C ARG A 538 -15.59 -21.39 16.83
N VAL A 539 -15.23 -20.22 16.37
CA VAL A 539 -16.21 -19.18 16.01
C VAL A 539 -16.04 -18.80 14.55
N ALA A 540 -17.17 -18.59 13.88
CA ALA A 540 -17.22 -18.00 12.56
C ALA A 540 -17.68 -16.54 12.70
N MET A 541 -17.20 -15.67 11.82
CA MET A 541 -17.75 -14.33 11.71
C MET A 541 -19.22 -14.40 11.26
N GLU A 542 -20.06 -13.50 11.76
CA GLU A 542 -21.41 -13.33 11.24
C GLU A 542 -21.35 -12.63 9.88
N PRO A 543 -22.22 -12.97 8.92
CA PRO A 543 -22.35 -12.22 7.69
C PRO A 543 -22.62 -10.73 7.98
N PRO A 544 -21.86 -9.80 7.37
CA PRO A 544 -22.08 -8.38 7.58
C PRO A 544 -23.40 -7.92 6.94
N ASP A 545 -24.11 -7.01 7.62
CA ASP A 545 -25.29 -6.36 7.04
C ASP A 545 -24.89 -5.47 5.85
N ILE A 546 -25.31 -5.82 4.64
CA ILE A 546 -24.99 -5.03 3.44
C ILE A 546 -25.90 -3.79 3.42
N PRO A 547 -25.34 -2.56 3.37
CA PRO A 547 -26.16 -1.37 3.32
C PRO A 547 -26.86 -1.25 1.96
N ILE A 548 -27.95 -0.48 1.90
CA ILE A 548 -28.66 -0.21 0.64
C ILE A 548 -27.85 0.76 -0.25
N LYS A 549 -26.96 1.54 0.37
CA LYS A 549 -26.10 2.54 -0.27
C LYS A 549 -24.75 2.56 0.42
N LEU A 550 -23.70 2.83 -0.35
CA LEU A 550 -22.39 3.05 0.25
C LEU A 550 -22.43 4.31 1.13
N PRO A 551 -21.93 4.22 2.38
CA PRO A 551 -21.66 5.38 3.22
C PRO A 551 -20.80 6.44 2.51
N LEU A 552 -20.94 7.70 2.90
CA LEU A 552 -20.28 8.82 2.20
C LEU A 552 -18.75 8.76 2.33
N ASP A 553 -18.26 8.45 3.52
CA ASP A 553 -16.86 8.10 3.80
C ASP A 553 -16.36 6.98 2.87
N ALA A 554 -17.07 5.86 2.76
CA ALA A 554 -16.67 4.75 1.89
C ALA A 554 -16.59 5.17 0.41
N LYS A 555 -17.57 5.95 -0.08
CA LYS A 555 -17.51 6.52 -1.44
C LYS A 555 -16.30 7.44 -1.63
N GLY A 556 -15.94 8.19 -0.59
CA GLY A 556 -14.86 9.18 -0.60
C GLY A 556 -13.52 8.48 -0.69
N THR A 557 -13.36 7.44 0.13
CA THR A 557 -12.24 6.51 0.08
C THR A 557 -12.13 5.85 -1.29
N ILE A 558 -13.21 5.27 -1.84
CA ILE A 558 -13.16 4.65 -3.19
C ILE A 558 -12.70 5.67 -4.25
N THR A 559 -13.23 6.90 -4.22
CA THR A 559 -12.81 7.94 -5.17
C THR A 559 -11.37 8.39 -4.94
N HIS A 560 -10.92 8.48 -3.69
CA HIS A 560 -9.54 8.79 -3.32
C HIS A 560 -8.58 7.72 -3.85
N GLU A 561 -8.84 6.44 -3.55
CA GLU A 561 -8.03 5.33 -4.03
C GLU A 561 -8.04 5.24 -5.56
N LEU A 562 -9.18 5.49 -6.21
CA LEU A 562 -9.28 5.53 -7.67
C LEU A 562 -8.40 6.63 -8.29
N CYS A 563 -8.21 7.75 -7.59
CA CYS A 563 -7.35 8.83 -8.07
C CYS A 563 -5.87 8.42 -8.14
N HIS A 564 -5.40 7.47 -7.31
CA HIS A 564 -4.03 6.96 -7.38
C HIS A 564 -3.74 6.23 -8.70
N SER A 565 -4.70 5.47 -9.24
CA SER A 565 -4.58 4.82 -10.54
C SER A 565 -4.47 5.81 -11.71
N PHE A 566 -4.78 7.09 -11.47
CA PHE A 566 -4.58 8.20 -12.41
C PHE A 566 -3.36 9.08 -12.05
N GLY A 567 -2.41 8.57 -11.26
CA GLY A 567 -1.16 9.26 -10.93
C GLY A 567 -1.34 10.50 -10.05
N LEU A 568 -2.30 10.46 -9.15
CA LEU A 568 -2.39 11.40 -8.04
C LEU A 568 -1.77 10.76 -6.80
N GLY A 569 -0.91 11.48 -6.09
CA GLY A 569 -0.32 11.06 -4.83
C GLY A 569 -1.08 11.62 -3.63
N ASP A 570 -0.80 11.07 -2.47
CA ASP A 570 -1.31 11.58 -1.20
C ASP A 570 -0.81 12.98 -0.89
N GLU A 571 -1.72 13.89 -0.58
CA GLU A 571 -1.41 15.27 -0.18
C GLU A 571 -1.38 15.45 1.35
N TYR A 572 -1.60 14.37 2.12
CA TYR A 572 -1.53 14.39 3.58
C TYR A 572 -0.21 13.82 4.12
N GLY A 573 0.17 14.30 5.31
CA GLY A 573 1.24 13.71 6.12
C GLY A 573 0.69 12.65 7.08
N GLU A 574 1.56 11.81 7.60
CA GLU A 574 1.22 10.72 8.52
C GLU A 574 0.56 11.28 9.80
N SER A 575 -0.28 10.50 10.48
CA SER A 575 -0.77 10.92 11.79
C SER A 575 0.38 11.01 12.80
N PRO A 576 0.64 12.17 13.43
CA PRO A 576 1.67 12.27 14.44
C PRO A 576 1.39 11.33 15.62
N PRO A 577 2.43 10.67 16.16
CA PRO A 577 2.29 9.73 17.28
C PRO A 577 1.85 10.44 18.57
N PHE A 578 2.14 11.73 18.70
CA PHE A 578 1.78 12.54 19.87
C PHE A 578 1.18 13.88 19.48
N ASN A 579 0.17 14.33 20.23
CA ASN A 579 -0.43 15.65 20.04
C ASN A 579 0.57 16.81 20.26
N SER A 580 1.65 16.58 21.02
CA SER A 580 2.72 17.56 21.25
C SER A 580 3.50 17.92 19.98
N TYR A 581 3.40 17.09 18.93
CA TYR A 581 4.06 17.31 17.63
C TYR A 581 3.28 18.31 16.78
N LEU A 582 1.97 18.45 17.01
CA LEU A 582 1.11 19.32 16.21
C LEU A 582 1.57 20.79 16.29
N ASN A 583 1.56 21.45 15.14
CA ASN A 583 2.03 22.83 14.95
C ASN A 583 3.49 23.07 15.33
N LYS A 584 4.30 22.02 15.47
CA LYS A 584 5.75 22.16 15.63
C LYS A 584 6.44 22.24 14.28
N PRO A 585 7.51 23.04 14.17
CA PRO A 585 8.40 22.97 13.01
C PRO A 585 8.90 21.54 12.79
N VAL A 586 8.93 21.09 11.54
CA VAL A 586 9.42 19.74 11.17
C VAL A 586 10.88 19.50 11.56
N ASN A 587 11.65 20.58 11.74
CA ASN A 587 13.03 20.57 12.19
C ASN A 587 13.20 20.84 13.71
N ALA A 588 12.12 20.94 14.47
CA ALA A 588 12.21 21.12 15.92
C ALA A 588 12.78 19.85 16.56
N SER A 589 13.66 19.99 17.56
CA SER A 589 14.30 18.84 18.23
C SER A 589 13.31 17.82 18.82
N LEU A 590 12.07 18.23 19.10
CA LEU A 590 11.01 17.34 19.58
C LEU A 590 10.53 16.32 18.52
N VAL A 591 10.64 16.68 17.24
CA VAL A 591 10.00 15.94 16.12
C VAL A 591 10.97 15.60 15.00
N ALA A 592 12.17 16.18 14.98
CA ALA A 592 13.16 15.99 13.91
C ALA A 592 13.54 14.51 13.68
N ASP A 593 13.39 13.67 14.72
CA ASP A 593 13.69 12.23 14.66
C ASP A 593 12.49 11.38 14.23
N TRP A 594 11.30 11.96 14.07
CA TRP A 594 10.15 11.25 13.55
C TRP A 594 10.31 11.04 12.03
N PRO A 595 10.33 9.80 11.51
CA PRO A 595 10.64 9.53 10.10
C PRO A 595 9.76 10.28 9.09
N PHE A 596 8.53 10.62 9.50
CA PHE A 596 7.54 11.30 8.67
C PHE A 596 7.57 12.83 8.85
N ALA A 597 8.45 13.38 9.69
CA ALA A 597 8.57 14.83 9.84
C ALA A 597 9.12 15.47 8.55
N GLN A 598 10.15 14.87 7.94
CA GLN A 598 10.86 15.45 6.79
C GLN A 598 11.20 14.37 5.75
N TYR A 599 10.81 14.60 4.50
CA TYR A 599 11.20 13.77 3.37
C TYR A 599 12.66 14.04 2.97
N SER A 600 13.39 12.97 2.70
CA SER A 600 14.79 12.99 2.25
C SER A 600 15.05 12.09 1.04
N GLY A 601 14.00 11.50 0.45
CA GLY A 601 14.09 10.64 -0.73
C GLY A 601 14.32 11.44 -2.03
N SER A 602 14.43 10.73 -3.16
CA SER A 602 14.67 11.36 -4.45
C SER A 602 13.43 12.09 -4.96
N GLY A 603 13.62 13.17 -5.72
CA GLY A 603 12.55 13.77 -6.51
C GLY A 603 11.96 12.82 -7.56
N ALA A 604 12.78 11.90 -8.07
CA ALA A 604 12.36 10.91 -9.06
C ALA A 604 11.26 9.98 -8.51
N ASP A 605 11.27 9.69 -7.22
CA ASP A 605 10.27 8.82 -6.59
C ASP A 605 8.88 9.48 -6.54
N LEU A 606 8.82 10.82 -6.66
CA LEU A 606 7.57 11.59 -6.72
C LEU A 606 7.16 11.99 -8.15
N ASP A 607 7.97 11.66 -9.16
CA ASP A 607 7.65 12.02 -10.55
C ASP A 607 6.37 11.32 -11.03
N ILE A 608 6.07 10.15 -10.45
CA ILE A 608 4.86 9.36 -10.69
C ILE A 608 3.56 10.06 -10.29
N PHE A 609 3.63 11.14 -9.51
CA PHE A 609 2.47 11.86 -9.01
C PHE A 609 2.37 13.27 -9.60
N SER A 610 1.21 13.64 -10.15
CA SER A 610 1.04 14.96 -10.77
C SER A 610 0.84 16.11 -9.78
N ASN A 611 0.40 15.80 -8.55
CA ASN A 611 -0.01 16.77 -7.52
C ASN A 611 0.96 16.84 -6.32
N VAL A 612 2.10 16.16 -6.35
CA VAL A 612 3.15 16.35 -5.34
C VAL A 612 4.52 16.60 -5.98
N GLN A 613 5.38 17.31 -5.27
CA GLN A 613 6.73 17.65 -5.72
C GLN A 613 7.66 17.78 -4.51
N THR A 614 8.93 17.41 -4.64
CA THR A 614 9.90 17.61 -3.56
C THR A 614 10.29 19.08 -3.43
N LYS A 615 10.67 19.47 -2.21
CA LYS A 615 11.26 20.79 -1.94
C LYS A 615 12.54 21.02 -2.74
N ASP A 616 13.38 20.00 -2.86
CA ASP A 616 14.67 20.07 -3.54
C ASP A 616 14.55 20.45 -5.02
N ASP A 617 13.48 20.02 -5.70
CA ASP A 617 13.21 20.39 -7.10
C ASP A 617 12.93 21.91 -7.26
N LEU A 618 12.54 22.59 -6.18
CA LEU A 618 12.25 24.02 -6.18
C LEU A 618 13.42 24.90 -5.75
N LEU A 619 14.44 24.34 -5.09
CA LEU A 619 15.52 25.11 -4.50
C LEU A 619 16.50 25.61 -5.57
N VAL A 620 16.76 26.92 -5.55
CA VAL A 620 17.81 27.55 -6.37
C VAL A 620 18.80 28.30 -5.48
N PRO A 621 20.11 28.27 -5.80
CA PRO A 621 21.10 29.07 -5.09
C PRO A 621 20.84 30.56 -5.30
N VAL A 622 21.10 31.35 -4.26
CA VAL A 622 21.06 32.82 -4.30
C VAL A 622 22.39 33.44 -3.92
N SER A 623 22.53 34.74 -4.15
CA SER A 623 23.79 35.47 -4.03
C SER A 623 24.41 35.48 -2.63
N ASP A 624 23.62 35.22 -1.59
CA ASP A 624 24.10 35.12 -0.21
C ASP A 624 24.60 33.71 0.17
N GLY A 625 24.59 32.77 -0.79
CA GLY A 625 25.01 31.38 -0.59
C GLY A 625 23.92 30.48 -0.02
N THR A 626 22.73 31.00 0.28
CA THR A 626 21.56 30.20 0.69
C THR A 626 20.83 29.63 -0.53
N GLN A 627 19.84 28.76 -0.28
CA GLN A 627 18.90 28.31 -1.29
C GLN A 627 17.52 28.88 -0.97
N ARG A 628 16.78 29.24 -2.01
CA ARG A 628 15.38 29.66 -1.88
C ARG A 628 14.50 28.87 -2.83
N ILE A 629 13.23 28.74 -2.46
CA ILE A 629 12.19 28.23 -3.36
C ILE A 629 12.08 29.16 -4.57
N GLN A 630 12.10 28.57 -5.77
CA GLN A 630 11.82 29.21 -7.03
C GLN A 630 10.40 28.82 -7.49
N PRO A 631 9.39 29.69 -7.33
CA PRO A 631 8.00 29.37 -7.69
C PRO A 631 7.83 29.01 -9.17
N TYR A 632 8.71 29.48 -10.04
CA TYR A 632 8.68 29.12 -11.46
C TYR A 632 9.07 27.66 -11.75
N HIS A 633 9.62 26.92 -10.77
CA HIS A 633 9.91 25.48 -10.86
C HIS A 633 8.75 24.59 -10.37
N ILE A 634 7.63 25.17 -9.91
CA ILE A 634 6.46 24.42 -9.43
C ILE A 634 5.90 23.53 -10.56
N LYS A 635 5.71 22.23 -10.28
CA LYS A 635 5.30 21.15 -11.21
C LYS A 635 3.92 21.35 -11.86
N TRP A 636 3.01 22.04 -11.16
CA TRP A 636 1.62 22.25 -11.60
C TRP A 636 1.37 23.64 -12.21
N ARG A 637 2.41 24.26 -12.79
CA ARG A 637 2.30 25.45 -13.65
C ARG A 637 1.72 25.12 -15.03
N TYR A 638 0.53 24.51 -15.03
CA TYR A 638 -0.15 24.14 -16.27
C TYR A 638 -0.85 25.35 -16.85
N HIS A 639 -0.66 25.60 -18.15
CA HIS A 639 -1.50 26.54 -18.89
C HIS A 639 -2.98 26.15 -18.71
N ARG A 640 -3.81 27.15 -18.44
CA ARG A 640 -5.25 27.03 -18.65
C ARG A 640 -5.50 26.89 -20.14
N ILE A 641 -6.36 25.95 -20.53
CA ILE A 641 -6.52 25.53 -21.92
C ILE A 641 -7.89 25.96 -22.43
N GLN A 642 -7.89 26.70 -23.53
CA GLN A 642 -9.11 27.10 -24.22
C GLN A 642 -9.68 25.97 -25.07
N THR A 643 -8.81 25.26 -25.80
CA THR A 643 -9.17 24.22 -26.77
C THR A 643 -8.05 23.19 -26.86
N CYS A 644 -8.38 21.92 -27.02
CA CYS A 644 -7.41 20.84 -27.08
C CYS A 644 -7.81 19.72 -28.06
N ALA A 645 -6.81 19.05 -28.63
CA ALA A 645 -6.97 17.80 -29.35
C ALA A 645 -5.83 16.82 -29.04
N THR A 646 -6.14 15.53 -29.08
CA THR A 646 -5.19 14.41 -28.97
C THR A 646 -4.69 14.01 -30.34
N VAL A 647 -3.37 14.01 -30.52
CA VAL A 647 -2.69 13.60 -31.74
C VAL A 647 -2.56 12.08 -31.75
N THR A 648 -3.05 11.44 -32.81
CA THR A 648 -3.00 9.98 -33.02
C THR A 648 -1.90 9.56 -34.00
N ALA A 649 -1.42 10.49 -34.83
CA ALA A 649 -0.25 10.31 -35.69
C ALA A 649 0.35 11.67 -36.04
N LEU A 650 1.64 11.69 -36.37
CA LEU A 650 2.32 12.90 -36.82
C LEU A 650 3.34 12.60 -37.93
N SER A 651 3.66 13.60 -38.75
CA SER A 651 4.72 13.52 -39.75
C SER A 651 5.38 14.87 -39.98
N VAL A 652 6.71 14.90 -40.03
CA VAL A 652 7.50 16.11 -40.29
C VAL A 652 7.65 16.34 -41.79
N ASN A 653 7.43 17.58 -42.26
CA ASN A 653 7.74 17.99 -43.62
C ASN A 653 8.44 19.37 -43.62
N ALA A 654 9.75 19.36 -43.82
CA ALA A 654 10.61 20.54 -43.77
C ALA A 654 10.39 21.36 -42.48
N ASN A 655 9.77 22.53 -42.57
CA ASN A 655 9.48 23.44 -41.46
C ASN A 655 8.03 23.32 -40.94
N THR A 656 7.34 22.23 -41.27
CA THR A 656 5.98 21.95 -40.81
C THR A 656 5.88 20.60 -40.14
N LEU A 657 4.93 20.48 -39.21
CA LEU A 657 4.53 19.23 -38.60
C LEU A 657 3.04 19.02 -38.89
N LEU A 658 2.73 17.94 -39.59
CA LEU A 658 1.36 17.48 -39.80
C LEU A 658 0.95 16.62 -38.61
N LEU A 659 -0.16 16.96 -38.00
CA LEU A 659 -0.77 16.26 -36.87
C LEU A 659 -2.10 15.67 -37.33
N ILE A 660 -2.26 14.36 -37.19
CA ILE A 660 -3.56 13.71 -37.27
C ILE A 660 -4.11 13.65 -35.86
N VAL A 661 -5.30 14.20 -35.63
CA VAL A 661 -5.94 14.21 -34.31
C VAL A 661 -7.15 13.28 -34.27
N LYS A 662 -7.61 12.93 -33.07
CA LYS A 662 -8.83 12.15 -32.88
C LYS A 662 -10.01 12.79 -33.63
N THR A 663 -10.90 11.94 -34.15
CA THR A 663 -12.05 12.33 -34.97
C THR A 663 -12.86 13.46 -34.34
N GLY A 664 -13.11 14.51 -35.14
CA GLY A 664 -13.87 15.69 -34.73
C GLY A 664 -13.09 16.73 -33.90
N GLN A 665 -11.90 16.42 -33.40
CA GLN A 665 -11.15 17.33 -32.53
C GLN A 665 -10.37 18.43 -33.27
N ALA A 666 -10.27 18.36 -34.60
CA ALA A 666 -9.66 19.42 -35.41
C ALA A 666 -10.59 20.63 -35.60
N ALA A 667 -11.91 20.43 -35.59
CA ALA A 667 -12.89 21.47 -35.92
C ALA A 667 -12.84 22.74 -35.03
N PRO A 668 -12.51 22.66 -33.73
CA PRO A 668 -12.37 23.83 -32.87
C PRO A 668 -11.14 24.72 -33.17
N PHE A 669 -10.21 24.27 -34.02
CA PHE A 669 -9.00 25.02 -34.37
C PHE A 669 -9.19 25.80 -35.68
N ALA A 670 -8.40 26.86 -35.86
CA ALA A 670 -8.36 27.62 -37.11
C ALA A 670 -6.93 28.00 -37.51
N THR A 671 -6.71 28.20 -38.81
CA THR A 671 -5.45 28.74 -39.33
C THR A 671 -5.09 30.07 -38.66
N GLY A 672 -3.82 30.25 -38.35
CA GLY A 672 -3.30 31.41 -37.62
C GLY A 672 -3.45 31.32 -36.10
N ASN A 673 -4.13 30.31 -35.55
CA ASN A 673 -4.13 30.09 -34.09
C ASN A 673 -2.71 29.76 -33.63
N THR A 674 -2.35 30.26 -32.45
CA THR A 674 -1.14 29.86 -31.75
C THR A 674 -1.44 28.73 -30.78
N VAL A 675 -0.58 27.70 -30.79
CA VAL A 675 -0.78 26.47 -30.00
C VAL A 675 0.54 25.98 -29.42
N PHE A 676 0.42 25.09 -28.44
CA PHE A 676 1.51 24.29 -27.92
C PHE A 676 1.29 22.81 -28.24
N LEU A 677 2.38 22.07 -28.36
CA LEU A 677 2.39 20.61 -28.23
C LEU A 677 2.86 20.23 -26.82
N ARG A 678 2.10 19.36 -26.16
CA ARG A 678 2.49 18.72 -24.90
C ARG A 678 2.56 17.23 -25.12
N LYS A 679 3.76 16.66 -25.05
CA LYS A 679 3.96 15.22 -25.08
C LYS A 679 3.93 14.66 -23.68
N ARG A 680 3.46 13.43 -23.55
CA ARG A 680 3.31 12.75 -22.28
C ARG A 680 3.58 11.27 -22.44
N LYS A 681 4.13 10.65 -21.41
CA LYS A 681 4.38 9.20 -21.38
C LYS A 681 3.17 8.45 -20.85
N LYS A 682 2.93 7.24 -21.33
CA LYS A 682 1.90 6.30 -20.89
C LYS A 682 2.58 4.98 -20.56
N ASN A 683 2.17 4.32 -19.47
CA ASN A 683 2.68 3.00 -19.09
C ASN A 683 4.22 2.93 -19.09
N GLU A 684 4.87 4.00 -18.62
CA GLU A 684 6.32 4.01 -18.47
C GLU A 684 6.71 2.86 -17.54
N LYS A 685 7.69 2.06 -17.93
CA LYS A 685 8.21 0.99 -17.09
C LYS A 685 9.52 1.49 -16.51
N LEU A 686 9.59 1.59 -15.18
CA LEU A 686 10.83 1.97 -14.53
C LEU A 686 11.66 0.71 -14.34
N TYR A 687 12.75 0.58 -15.07
CA TYR A 687 13.66 -0.53 -14.89
C TYR A 687 14.76 -0.13 -13.92
N THR A 688 14.83 -0.81 -12.77
CA THR A 688 15.83 -0.53 -11.75
C THR A 688 16.87 -1.63 -11.71
N LEU A 689 18.12 -1.23 -11.57
CA LEU A 689 19.26 -2.11 -11.38
C LEU A 689 19.61 -2.11 -9.88
N SER A 690 19.67 -3.28 -9.27
CA SER A 690 20.16 -3.50 -7.90
C SER A 690 21.30 -4.52 -7.86
N ASP A 691 22.08 -4.50 -6.78
CA ASP A 691 23.08 -5.54 -6.54
C ASP A 691 22.39 -6.87 -6.22
N PHE A 692 22.99 -8.00 -6.61
CA PHE A 692 22.38 -9.30 -6.36
C PHE A 692 22.26 -9.58 -4.85
N GLY A 693 21.03 -9.90 -4.40
CA GLY A 693 20.74 -10.12 -2.98
C GLY A 693 20.60 -8.84 -2.14
N SER A 694 20.65 -7.65 -2.78
CA SER A 694 20.46 -6.36 -2.13
C SER A 694 19.14 -5.71 -2.53
N THR A 695 18.49 -5.04 -1.58
CA THR A 695 17.35 -4.14 -1.85
C THR A 695 17.79 -2.74 -2.27
N ILE A 696 19.11 -2.47 -2.25
CA ILE A 696 19.66 -1.16 -2.60
C ILE A 696 19.64 -1.01 -4.12
N ARG A 697 18.82 -0.08 -4.59
CA ARG A 697 18.79 0.37 -5.99
C ARG A 697 20.10 1.10 -6.33
N LEU A 698 20.82 0.58 -7.31
CA LEU A 698 22.06 1.18 -7.82
C LEU A 698 21.78 2.25 -8.89
N SER A 699 20.84 2.00 -9.81
CA SER A 699 20.46 2.97 -10.86
C SER A 699 19.12 2.65 -11.53
N VAL A 700 18.64 3.56 -12.37
CA VAL A 700 17.60 3.35 -13.40
C VAL A 700 18.23 3.01 -14.74
N ILE A 701 17.61 2.09 -15.48
CA ILE A 701 17.92 1.81 -16.88
C ILE A 701 17.10 2.75 -17.76
N LEU A 702 17.80 3.58 -18.55
CA LEU A 702 17.24 4.60 -19.43
C LEU A 702 17.03 4.11 -20.86
N ASP A 703 17.68 3.01 -21.26
CA ASP A 703 17.58 2.41 -22.59
C ASP A 703 18.07 0.94 -22.52
N PRO A 704 17.45 -0.01 -23.25
CA PRO A 704 16.19 0.14 -23.97
C PRO A 704 15.01 0.31 -23.01
N ASP A 705 14.00 1.06 -23.45
CA ASP A 705 12.69 1.16 -22.79
C ASP A 705 11.60 0.70 -23.79
N PRO A 706 10.98 -0.49 -23.60
CA PRO A 706 11.16 -1.39 -22.46
C PRO A 706 12.44 -2.23 -22.51
N VAL A 707 12.98 -2.60 -21.34
CA VAL A 707 14.02 -3.65 -21.24
C VAL A 707 13.40 -4.99 -21.68
N PRO A 708 14.06 -5.76 -22.58
CA PRO A 708 13.50 -7.02 -23.06
C PRO A 708 13.24 -7.99 -21.90
N PRO A 709 12.08 -8.70 -21.88
CA PRO A 709 11.68 -9.57 -20.76
C PRO A 709 12.73 -10.61 -20.34
N ALA A 710 13.54 -11.10 -21.29
CA ALA A 710 14.64 -12.03 -21.05
C ALA A 710 15.71 -11.55 -20.04
N PHE A 711 15.83 -10.23 -19.86
CA PHE A 711 16.83 -9.59 -18.99
C PHE A 711 16.22 -9.01 -17.72
N ILE A 712 14.94 -9.24 -17.47
CA ILE A 712 14.31 -8.94 -16.19
C ILE A 712 14.62 -10.12 -15.27
N ASP A 713 15.15 -9.83 -14.07
CA ASP A 713 15.79 -10.75 -13.10
C ASP A 713 17.33 -10.73 -13.15
N ILE A 714 18.00 -11.85 -12.81
CA ILE A 714 19.45 -11.93 -12.61
C ILE A 714 20.20 -11.82 -13.95
N CYS A 715 21.13 -10.87 -14.03
CA CYS A 715 22.06 -10.72 -15.14
C CYS A 715 23.52 -10.64 -14.65
N ASP A 716 24.46 -11.03 -15.50
CA ASP A 716 25.90 -10.79 -15.30
C ASP A 716 26.35 -9.57 -16.12
N ILE A 717 27.19 -8.70 -15.54
CA ILE A 717 27.82 -7.61 -16.30
C ILE A 717 29.01 -8.14 -17.09
N GLU A 718 28.95 -8.03 -18.42
CA GLU A 718 29.99 -8.47 -19.34
C GLU A 718 31.00 -7.36 -19.64
N SER A 719 30.54 -6.13 -19.86
CA SER A 719 31.42 -4.97 -20.09
C SER A 719 30.78 -3.66 -19.66
N ILE A 720 31.62 -2.66 -19.38
CA ILE A 720 31.22 -1.32 -18.93
C ILE A 720 31.83 -0.27 -19.86
N ASP A 721 31.01 0.64 -20.37
CA ASP A 721 31.43 1.86 -21.06
C ASP A 721 31.07 3.10 -20.22
N LEU A 722 32.06 3.63 -19.52
CA LEU A 722 31.93 4.80 -18.66
C LEU A 722 31.69 6.11 -19.46
N ALA A 723 32.02 6.15 -20.75
CA ALA A 723 31.86 7.38 -21.54
C ALA A 723 30.41 7.59 -21.99
N THR A 724 29.66 6.50 -22.13
CA THR A 724 28.26 6.52 -22.57
C THR A 724 27.29 6.10 -21.47
N ASP A 725 27.80 5.80 -20.28
CA ASP A 725 27.06 5.20 -19.16
C ASP A 725 26.30 3.92 -19.58
N THR A 726 26.93 3.09 -20.41
CA THR A 726 26.34 1.85 -20.94
C THR A 726 26.99 0.61 -20.31
N LEU A 727 26.16 -0.38 -19.96
CA LEU A 727 26.59 -1.73 -19.55
C LEU A 727 26.19 -2.72 -20.64
N ARG A 728 27.05 -3.70 -20.91
CA ARG A 728 26.64 -4.91 -21.63
C ARG A 728 26.33 -5.99 -20.60
N ILE A 729 25.09 -6.45 -20.58
CA ILE A 729 24.61 -7.48 -19.65
C ILE A 729 24.40 -8.80 -20.38
N LYS A 730 24.54 -9.90 -19.64
CA LYS A 730 24.39 -11.28 -20.11
C LYS A 730 23.39 -12.03 -19.23
N THR A 731 22.48 -12.76 -19.85
CA THR A 731 21.53 -13.68 -19.21
C THR A 731 21.51 -15.01 -19.96
N ARG A 732 20.92 -16.05 -19.37
CA ARG A 732 20.72 -17.37 -20.00
C ARG A 732 19.25 -17.64 -20.21
N VAL A 733 18.83 -17.84 -21.47
CA VAL A 733 17.42 -18.07 -21.84
C VAL A 733 17.21 -19.37 -22.60
N GLY A 734 16.01 -19.93 -22.47
CA GLY A 734 15.54 -21.11 -23.22
C GLY A 734 16.00 -22.46 -22.66
N PHE A 735 15.56 -23.54 -23.32
CA PHE A 735 15.97 -24.91 -23.03
C PHE A 735 16.37 -25.62 -24.34
N PRO A 736 17.67 -25.94 -24.57
CA PRO A 736 18.80 -25.70 -23.67
C PRO A 736 19.15 -24.21 -23.54
N PRO A 737 19.72 -23.79 -22.40
CA PRO A 737 20.03 -22.39 -22.14
C PRO A 737 21.11 -21.87 -23.10
N VAL A 738 20.82 -20.74 -23.76
CA VAL A 738 21.77 -19.99 -24.59
C VAL A 738 22.03 -18.62 -23.97
N ASP A 739 23.27 -18.16 -24.05
CA ASP A 739 23.63 -16.82 -23.57
C ASP A 739 23.00 -15.76 -24.50
N ALA A 740 22.26 -14.83 -23.91
CA ALA A 740 21.71 -13.64 -24.57
C ALA A 740 22.40 -12.39 -24.01
N PHE A 741 22.60 -11.39 -24.86
CA PHE A 741 23.25 -10.12 -24.49
C PHE A 741 22.36 -8.93 -24.78
N GLN A 742 22.41 -7.93 -23.91
CA GLN A 742 21.73 -6.65 -24.10
C GLN A 742 22.65 -5.52 -23.64
N ASP A 743 22.68 -4.44 -24.40
CA ASP A 743 23.29 -3.19 -23.94
C ASP A 743 22.21 -2.40 -23.20
N ILE A 744 22.50 -1.96 -21.97
CA ILE A 744 21.62 -1.13 -21.16
C ILE A 744 22.33 0.17 -20.81
N ARG A 745 21.65 1.31 -20.92
CA ARG A 745 22.20 2.61 -20.50
C ARG A 745 21.66 3.00 -19.13
N LEU A 746 22.53 3.39 -18.21
CA LEU A 746 22.18 3.83 -16.86
C LEU A 746 22.08 5.36 -16.76
N GLU A 747 21.64 5.84 -15.60
CA GLU A 747 21.76 7.26 -15.25
C GLU A 747 23.23 7.70 -15.22
N SER A 748 23.46 8.98 -15.49
CA SER A 748 24.81 9.47 -15.69
C SER A 748 25.71 9.27 -14.47
N GLY A 749 26.90 8.70 -14.69
CA GLY A 749 27.88 8.39 -13.66
C GLY A 749 27.57 7.15 -12.81
N LYS A 750 26.44 6.47 -13.01
CA LYS A 750 26.06 5.29 -12.22
C LYS A 750 26.75 4.01 -12.66
N THR A 751 27.30 3.97 -13.86
CA THR A 751 28.16 2.85 -14.30
C THR A 751 29.41 2.68 -13.44
N ALA A 752 29.84 3.72 -12.71
CA ALA A 752 30.94 3.65 -11.76
C ALA A 752 30.62 2.88 -10.46
N LEU A 753 29.34 2.56 -10.21
CA LEU A 753 28.90 1.81 -9.02
C LEU A 753 28.97 0.29 -9.21
N VAL A 754 29.31 -0.17 -10.41
CA VAL A 754 29.32 -1.59 -10.77
C VAL A 754 30.66 -2.02 -11.37
N HIS A 755 30.90 -3.34 -11.45
CA HIS A 755 32.12 -3.91 -12.03
C HIS A 755 31.85 -5.10 -12.97
N VAL A 756 32.77 -5.36 -13.90
CA VAL A 756 32.69 -6.51 -14.80
C VAL A 756 32.69 -7.82 -14.01
N GLY A 757 31.79 -8.73 -14.36
CA GLY A 757 31.58 -10.01 -13.66
C GLY A 757 30.63 -9.93 -12.47
N GLN A 758 30.17 -8.73 -12.08
CA GLN A 758 29.17 -8.56 -11.04
C GLN A 758 27.82 -9.15 -11.47
N LYS A 759 27.16 -9.83 -10.53
CA LYS A 759 25.75 -10.21 -10.65
C LYS A 759 24.87 -9.06 -10.22
N ILE A 760 23.92 -8.71 -11.07
CA ILE A 760 22.93 -7.67 -10.81
C ILE A 760 21.54 -8.27 -10.94
N THR A 761 20.56 -7.61 -10.32
CA THR A 761 19.15 -7.90 -10.54
C THR A 761 18.54 -6.71 -11.25
N ILE A 762 17.85 -6.97 -12.37
CA ILE A 762 17.05 -5.97 -13.05
C ILE A 762 15.61 -6.21 -12.66
N GLN A 763 15.02 -5.24 -11.98
CA GLN A 763 13.62 -5.28 -11.59
C GLN A 763 12.84 -4.33 -12.48
N GLU A 764 11.74 -4.83 -13.02
CA GLU A 764 10.68 -3.97 -13.54
C GLU A 764 9.92 -3.43 -12.32
N ALA A 765 10.12 -2.15 -12.02
CA ALA A 765 9.25 -1.44 -11.10
C ALA A 765 8.06 -0.89 -11.89
N PRO A 766 6.83 -1.10 -11.42
CA PRO A 766 5.67 -0.44 -11.99
C PRO A 766 5.90 1.07 -11.83
N ALA A 767 6.20 1.78 -12.92
CA ALA A 767 5.76 3.16 -12.96
C ALA A 767 4.25 3.04 -13.21
N ILE A 768 3.47 3.47 -12.22
CA ILE A 768 2.02 3.55 -12.32
C ILE A 768 1.71 4.14 -13.69
N GLY A 769 0.76 3.57 -14.43
CA GLY A 769 0.48 3.88 -15.85
C GLY A 769 -0.01 5.30 -16.12
N SER A 770 0.25 6.23 -15.21
CA SER A 770 -0.16 7.61 -15.28
C SER A 770 0.64 8.39 -16.32
N ILE A 771 0.04 9.52 -16.71
CA ILE A 771 0.51 10.29 -17.83
C ILE A 771 1.39 11.45 -17.35
N TYR A 772 2.69 11.36 -17.60
CA TYR A 772 3.68 12.36 -17.13
C TYR A 772 3.86 13.49 -18.12
N THR A 773 3.63 14.73 -17.67
CA THR A 773 3.91 15.94 -18.46
C THR A 773 5.28 16.55 -18.17
N ALA A 774 5.89 16.11 -17.07
CA ALA A 774 7.19 16.53 -16.59
C ALA A 774 8.14 15.33 -16.69
N ILE A 775 9.28 15.50 -17.35
CA ILE A 775 10.29 14.47 -17.57
C ILE A 775 11.54 14.91 -16.83
N ARG A 776 12.14 14.01 -16.04
CA ARG A 776 13.41 14.28 -15.38
C ARG A 776 14.56 13.95 -16.32
N ASN A 777 15.33 14.96 -16.70
CA ASN A 777 16.56 14.78 -17.49
C ASN A 777 17.79 14.81 -16.57
N PRO A 778 18.81 13.95 -16.79
CA PRO A 778 20.08 14.03 -16.07
C PRO A 778 20.70 15.43 -16.16
N PRO A 779 21.18 16.05 -15.07
CA PRO A 779 21.34 15.53 -13.72
C PRO A 779 20.14 15.85 -12.79
N ASN A 780 19.00 15.20 -12.99
CA ASN A 780 17.78 15.30 -12.17
C ASN A 780 16.99 16.62 -12.27
N LYS A 781 17.05 17.33 -13.40
CA LYS A 781 16.18 18.50 -13.59
C LYS A 781 14.84 18.09 -14.19
N VAL A 782 13.76 18.50 -13.52
CA VAL A 782 12.40 18.38 -14.06
C VAL A 782 12.26 19.33 -15.25
N GLN A 783 11.95 18.78 -16.42
CA GLN A 783 11.68 19.51 -17.65
C GLN A 783 10.28 19.20 -18.15
N TYR A 784 9.50 20.23 -18.46
CA TYR A 784 8.22 20.02 -19.13
C TYR A 784 8.41 19.58 -20.57
N ALA A 785 7.70 18.53 -20.96
CA ALA A 785 7.64 18.03 -22.33
C ALA A 785 6.73 18.91 -23.21
N LEU A 786 7.04 20.20 -23.27
CA LEU A 786 6.24 21.25 -23.89
C LEU A 786 7.00 21.92 -25.04
N SER A 787 6.31 22.20 -26.15
CA SER A 787 6.89 22.91 -27.28
C SER A 787 7.11 24.40 -27.01
N PRO A 788 7.89 25.12 -27.83
CA PRO A 788 7.68 26.56 -28.00
C PRO A 788 6.28 26.84 -28.57
N LEU A 789 5.81 28.09 -28.46
CA LEU A 789 4.55 28.50 -29.08
C LEU A 789 4.69 28.45 -30.61
N VAL A 790 3.79 27.74 -31.28
CA VAL A 790 3.80 27.53 -32.74
C VAL A 790 2.49 27.98 -33.36
N THR A 791 2.48 28.23 -34.68
CA THR A 791 1.29 28.71 -35.40
C THR A 791 0.70 27.61 -36.27
N ILE A 792 -0.62 27.49 -36.28
CA ILE A 792 -1.34 26.59 -37.19
C ILE A 792 -1.32 27.19 -38.60
N ALA A 793 -0.68 26.49 -39.53
CA ALA A 793 -0.62 26.84 -40.95
C ALA A 793 -1.89 26.41 -41.71
N ASN A 794 -2.49 25.27 -41.34
CA ASN A 794 -3.71 24.76 -41.96
C ASN A 794 -4.51 23.88 -41.00
N VAL A 795 -5.83 23.89 -41.13
CA VAL A 795 -6.73 22.95 -40.44
C VAL A 795 -7.62 22.28 -41.48
N ASP A 796 -7.66 20.96 -41.46
CA ASP A 796 -8.59 20.15 -42.26
C ASP A 796 -9.48 19.34 -41.30
N PRO A 797 -10.66 19.86 -40.93
CA PRO A 797 -11.56 19.17 -40.01
C PRO A 797 -12.11 17.86 -40.57
N VAL A 798 -12.23 17.75 -41.90
CA VAL A 798 -12.80 16.59 -42.59
C VAL A 798 -11.86 15.40 -42.47
N ASN A 799 -10.56 15.63 -42.67
CA ASN A 799 -9.53 14.61 -42.54
C ASN A 799 -8.88 14.56 -41.14
N HIS A 800 -9.40 15.36 -40.19
CA HIS A 800 -8.89 15.49 -38.83
C HIS A 800 -7.41 15.86 -38.74
N GLN A 801 -6.99 16.80 -39.59
CA GLN A 801 -5.57 17.21 -39.69
C GLN A 801 -5.36 18.64 -39.22
N ILE A 802 -4.24 18.85 -38.53
CA ILE A 802 -3.72 20.17 -38.18
C ILE A 802 -2.28 20.23 -38.67
N THR A 803 -1.96 21.21 -39.51
CA THR A 803 -0.58 21.48 -39.92
C THR A 803 -0.07 22.68 -39.15
N ILE A 804 1.03 22.53 -38.42
CA ILE A 804 1.69 23.63 -37.70
C ILE A 804 3.03 23.98 -38.33
N THR A 805 3.42 25.25 -38.26
CA THR A 805 4.76 25.71 -38.59
C THR A 805 5.66 25.56 -37.37
N ILE A 806 6.76 24.83 -37.52
CA ILE A 806 7.74 24.60 -36.46
C ILE A 806 9.04 25.37 -36.76
N PRO A 807 9.69 25.97 -35.74
CA PRO A 807 10.98 26.62 -35.90
C PRO A 807 12.11 25.59 -36.13
N ALA A 808 13.29 26.05 -36.56
CA ALA A 808 14.43 25.18 -36.83
C ALA A 808 14.93 24.42 -35.59
N ASP A 809 14.79 25.03 -34.41
CA ASP A 809 15.17 24.49 -33.10
C ASP A 809 14.02 23.73 -32.39
N PHE A 810 12.98 23.33 -33.13
CA PHE A 810 11.86 22.59 -32.55
C PHE A 810 12.33 21.26 -31.93
N PRO A 811 11.92 20.90 -30.70
CA PRO A 811 12.44 19.72 -30.00
C PRO A 811 12.16 18.40 -30.74
N ASP A 812 13.19 17.57 -30.93
CA ASP A 812 13.08 16.32 -31.68
C ASP A 812 12.15 15.29 -31.03
N PHE A 813 12.08 15.24 -29.70
CA PHE A 813 11.20 14.32 -29.01
C PHE A 813 9.70 14.61 -29.26
N LEU A 814 9.35 15.83 -29.69
CA LEU A 814 7.99 16.23 -30.09
C LEU A 814 7.69 15.95 -31.57
N LYS A 815 8.69 15.53 -32.35
CA LYS A 815 8.56 15.15 -33.76
C LYS A 815 8.28 13.66 -33.94
N THR A 816 8.10 12.92 -32.85
CA THR A 816 7.88 11.47 -32.84
C THR A 816 6.72 11.11 -31.91
N LEU A 817 6.00 10.03 -32.24
CA LEU A 817 4.95 9.44 -31.43
C LEU A 817 5.20 7.93 -31.35
N THR A 818 5.52 7.42 -30.16
CA THR A 818 5.63 5.98 -29.90
C THR A 818 4.32 5.46 -29.33
N PRO A 819 4.10 4.12 -29.25
CA PRO A 819 2.91 3.54 -28.61
C PRO A 819 2.71 3.96 -27.14
N ASN A 820 3.79 4.35 -26.45
CA ASN A 820 3.78 4.79 -25.05
C ASN A 820 3.73 6.32 -24.93
N ASP A 821 3.43 7.04 -26.01
CA ASP A 821 3.34 8.50 -25.99
C ASP A 821 1.92 8.96 -26.31
N ASP A 822 1.48 10.01 -25.61
CA ASP A 822 0.40 10.87 -26.04
C ASP A 822 0.94 12.27 -26.36
N VAL A 823 0.53 12.83 -27.49
CA VAL A 823 0.79 14.24 -27.79
C VAL A 823 -0.54 14.98 -27.84
N LEU A 824 -0.63 16.08 -27.10
CA LEU A 824 -1.75 17.01 -27.22
C LEU A 824 -1.32 18.25 -27.96
N VAL A 825 -2.18 18.72 -28.87
CA VAL A 825 -2.13 20.08 -29.41
C VAL A 825 -3.19 20.91 -28.72
N TYR A 826 -2.81 22.07 -28.20
CA TYR A 826 -3.74 22.89 -27.43
C TYR A 826 -3.49 24.38 -27.56
N ARG A 827 -4.57 25.14 -27.44
CA ARG A 827 -4.55 26.61 -27.39
C ARG A 827 -4.59 27.06 -25.93
N PRO A 828 -3.58 27.80 -25.44
CA PRO A 828 -3.59 28.33 -24.08
C PRO A 828 -4.58 29.51 -23.96
N ILE A 829 -4.98 29.83 -22.73
CA ILE A 829 -5.66 31.09 -22.43
C ILE A 829 -4.61 32.18 -22.29
N ASP A 830 -4.76 33.24 -23.09
CA ASP A 830 -3.90 34.40 -23.06
C ASP A 830 -4.10 35.24 -21.81
N MET A 831 -3.02 35.74 -21.21
CA MET A 831 -3.13 36.80 -20.21
C MET A 831 -3.59 38.12 -20.87
N PRO A 832 -4.35 38.96 -20.15
CA PRO A 832 -4.61 40.33 -20.59
C PRO A 832 -3.29 41.07 -20.86
N GLU A 833 -3.24 41.91 -21.90
CA GLU A 833 -1.99 42.56 -22.37
C GLU A 833 -1.24 43.29 -21.25
N GLY A 834 -1.96 43.93 -20.32
CA GLY A 834 -1.37 44.63 -19.17
C GLY A 834 -0.85 43.74 -18.03
N SER A 835 -1.15 42.45 -18.05
CA SER A 835 -0.77 41.48 -17.00
C SER A 835 0.26 40.45 -17.50
N ARG A 836 0.67 40.50 -18.78
CA ARG A 836 1.69 39.59 -19.34
C ARG A 836 3.08 39.91 -18.78
N SER A 837 3.84 38.87 -18.46
CA SER A 837 5.29 38.96 -18.23
C SER A 837 6.04 37.95 -19.10
N ALA A 838 7.37 38.09 -19.21
CA ALA A 838 8.20 37.12 -19.94
C ALA A 838 8.06 35.70 -19.37
N ASP A 839 7.93 35.59 -18.04
CA ASP A 839 7.83 34.30 -17.33
C ASP A 839 6.37 33.81 -17.16
N TYR A 840 5.38 34.64 -17.51
CA TYR A 840 3.94 34.34 -17.41
C TYR A 840 3.15 34.98 -18.57
N PRO A 841 3.38 34.53 -19.82
CA PRO A 841 2.70 35.08 -21.00
C PRO A 841 1.25 34.59 -21.19
N HIS A 842 0.92 33.43 -20.60
CA HIS A 842 -0.39 32.78 -20.66
C HIS A 842 -0.90 32.49 -19.25
N ALA A 843 -2.21 32.41 -19.09
CA ALA A 843 -2.81 32.09 -17.80
C ALA A 843 -2.51 30.63 -17.44
N GLU A 844 -2.06 30.39 -16.21
CA GLU A 844 -1.77 29.07 -15.65
C GLU A 844 -2.75 28.74 -14.52
N LEU A 845 -2.78 27.48 -14.06
CA LEU A 845 -3.61 27.07 -12.91
C LEU A 845 -3.26 27.82 -11.63
N ILE A 846 -1.96 28.01 -11.37
CA ILE A 846 -1.49 28.91 -10.32
C ILE A 846 -1.51 30.34 -10.87
N ALA A 847 -2.24 31.22 -10.19
CA ALA A 847 -2.43 32.58 -10.68
C ALA A 847 -1.16 33.42 -10.49
N GLN A 848 -0.96 34.40 -11.38
CA GLN A 848 0.20 35.29 -11.34
C GLN A 848 0.35 36.03 -9.98
N PRO A 849 -0.72 36.55 -9.34
CA PRO A 849 -0.57 37.17 -8.01
C PRO A 849 -0.01 36.21 -6.95
N VAL A 850 -0.36 34.91 -7.02
CA VAL A 850 0.16 33.88 -6.12
C VAL A 850 1.64 33.63 -6.38
N LEU A 851 2.06 33.49 -7.64
CA LEU A 851 3.48 33.35 -8.00
C LEU A 851 4.31 34.55 -7.54
N ASN A 852 3.81 35.76 -7.79
CA ASN A 852 4.46 37.00 -7.36
C ASN A 852 4.60 37.06 -5.83
N TYR A 853 3.58 36.60 -5.10
CA TYR A 853 3.66 36.50 -3.64
C TYR A 853 4.73 35.51 -3.19
N LEU A 854 4.77 34.31 -3.77
CA LEU A 854 5.76 33.27 -3.42
C LEU A 854 7.19 33.69 -3.82
N LEU A 855 7.36 34.52 -4.86
CA LEU A 855 8.67 35.09 -5.20
C LEU A 855 9.17 36.04 -4.12
N ALA A 856 8.27 36.83 -3.54
CA ALA A 856 8.57 37.73 -2.43
C ALA A 856 8.66 36.99 -1.07
N ASN A 857 7.98 35.85 -0.95
CA ASN A 857 7.82 35.06 0.27
C ASN A 857 8.06 33.57 -0.06
N PRO A 858 9.34 33.14 -0.17
CA PRO A 858 9.70 31.84 -0.73
C PRO A 858 9.54 30.70 0.29
N TYR A 859 8.33 30.55 0.83
CA TYR A 859 7.93 29.54 1.81
C TYR A 859 6.47 29.12 1.57
N PRO A 860 6.07 27.90 1.96
CA PRO A 860 4.72 27.40 1.73
C PRO A 860 3.67 28.13 2.59
N PHE A 861 2.41 28.11 2.16
CA PHE A 861 1.31 28.85 2.82
C PHE A 861 0.92 28.34 4.21
N ASN A 862 1.36 27.13 4.58
CA ASN A 862 1.19 26.55 5.92
C ASN A 862 2.48 26.59 6.77
N ALA A 863 3.48 27.39 6.37
CA ALA A 863 4.64 27.70 7.21
C ALA A 863 4.25 28.52 8.47
N ASN A 864 5.11 28.48 9.47
CA ASN A 864 4.95 29.27 10.68
C ASN A 864 5.02 30.80 10.41
N SER A 865 4.50 31.62 11.34
CA SER A 865 4.52 33.10 11.24
C SER A 865 5.78 33.74 11.80
N THR A 866 6.69 32.95 12.35
CA THR A 866 7.96 33.45 12.85
C THR A 866 8.86 33.81 11.68
N SER A 867 9.94 34.55 11.95
CA SER A 867 10.85 35.03 10.91
C SER A 867 11.60 33.93 10.16
N ASP A 868 11.54 32.68 10.64
CA ASP A 868 12.18 31.50 10.08
C ASP A 868 11.30 30.77 9.05
N HIS A 869 9.98 31.00 9.03
CA HIS A 869 9.03 30.43 8.07
C HIS A 869 9.16 28.90 7.88
N ASN A 870 9.36 28.18 8.99
CA ASN A 870 9.53 26.73 8.97
C ASN A 870 8.22 26.02 8.62
N GLU A 871 8.35 24.90 7.91
CA GLU A 871 7.29 23.93 7.64
C GLU A 871 6.79 23.34 8.97
N LEU A 872 5.47 23.11 9.08
CA LEU A 872 4.81 22.69 10.31
C LEU A 872 4.21 21.29 10.15
N ILE A 873 4.23 20.52 11.24
CA ILE A 873 3.42 19.30 11.37
C ILE A 873 1.96 19.73 11.56
N ASP A 874 1.17 19.58 10.50
CA ASP A 874 -0.25 19.96 10.48
C ASP A 874 -1.13 18.75 10.14
N LYS A 875 -2.26 18.61 10.85
CA LYS A 875 -3.25 17.58 10.55
C LYS A 875 -4.25 18.05 9.50
N THR A 876 -4.72 19.29 9.53
CA THR A 876 -5.71 19.83 8.57
C THR A 876 -5.80 21.36 8.64
N SER A 877 -6.05 21.99 7.48
CA SER A 877 -6.60 23.34 7.32
C SER A 877 -5.78 24.57 7.76
N ASN A 878 -4.53 24.46 8.22
CA ASN A 878 -3.72 25.64 8.54
C ASN A 878 -3.17 26.34 7.28
N SER A 879 -4.06 26.98 6.51
CA SER A 879 -3.67 27.82 5.38
C SER A 879 -3.64 29.29 5.76
N ARG A 880 -2.48 29.93 5.56
CA ARG A 880 -2.28 31.36 5.81
C ARG A 880 -2.21 32.15 4.51
N ILE A 881 -3.13 31.85 3.60
CA ILE A 881 -3.20 32.58 2.33
C ILE A 881 -3.48 34.06 2.65
N PRO A 882 -2.64 35.00 2.20
CA PRO A 882 -2.85 36.42 2.40
C PRO A 882 -4.20 36.88 1.84
N GLY A 883 -4.87 37.80 2.53
CA GLY A 883 -6.20 38.27 2.14
C GLY A 883 -6.26 38.88 0.74
N GLN A 884 -5.16 39.51 0.29
CA GLN A 884 -5.06 40.07 -1.07
C GLN A 884 -4.99 39.02 -2.18
N LEU A 885 -4.69 37.77 -1.86
CA LEU A 885 -4.73 36.66 -2.81
C LEU A 885 -6.08 35.94 -2.81
N VAL A 886 -7.02 36.35 -1.95
CA VAL A 886 -8.35 35.74 -1.90
C VAL A 886 -9.27 36.56 -2.81
N PRO A 887 -9.87 35.96 -3.86
CA PRO A 887 -10.83 36.65 -4.70
C PRO A 887 -11.96 37.25 -3.86
N CYS A 888 -12.43 38.44 -4.24
CA CYS A 888 -13.51 39.13 -3.53
C CYS A 888 -14.71 38.18 -3.38
N CYS A 889 -15.23 38.06 -2.15
CA CYS A 889 -16.37 37.20 -1.80
C CYS A 889 -16.14 35.67 -1.94
N SER A 890 -14.89 35.19 -2.06
CA SER A 890 -14.60 33.75 -2.06
C SER A 890 -14.65 33.16 -0.66
N SER A 891 -15.52 32.17 -0.44
CA SER A 891 -15.52 31.33 0.77
C SER A 891 -14.60 30.11 0.65
N ARG A 892 -13.93 29.94 -0.51
CA ARG A 892 -13.17 28.76 -0.89
C ARG A 892 -11.66 29.01 -0.85
N LYS A 893 -11.21 29.85 0.08
CA LYS A 893 -9.80 30.21 0.27
C LYS A 893 -8.86 28.98 0.28
N PRO A 894 -9.15 27.88 1.02
CA PRO A 894 -8.26 26.71 1.03
C PRO A 894 -8.10 25.96 -0.30
N GLU A 895 -8.95 26.24 -1.29
CA GLU A 895 -8.90 25.64 -2.65
C GLU A 895 -8.02 26.45 -3.62
N ILE A 896 -7.47 27.61 -3.21
CA ILE A 896 -6.58 28.44 -4.04
C ILE A 896 -5.28 27.67 -4.29
N ILE A 897 -4.91 27.54 -5.56
CA ILE A 897 -3.71 26.82 -5.99
C ILE A 897 -2.45 27.63 -5.63
N GLY A 898 -1.53 26.96 -4.94
CA GLY A 898 -0.32 27.55 -4.37
C GLY A 898 0.74 26.50 -4.06
N LEU A 899 1.44 26.70 -2.95
CA LEU A 899 2.44 25.77 -2.42
C LEU A 899 2.16 25.52 -0.94
N TYR A 900 1.94 24.25 -0.58
CA TYR A 900 1.61 23.81 0.78
C TYR A 900 2.51 22.62 1.14
N SER A 901 3.04 22.60 2.36
CA SER A 901 3.94 21.56 2.86
C SER A 901 3.16 20.34 3.35
N GLY A 902 3.68 19.16 3.01
CA GLY A 902 3.14 17.85 3.35
C GLY A 902 2.78 17.01 2.12
N GLY A 903 2.62 15.70 2.31
CA GLY A 903 2.23 14.75 1.27
C GLY A 903 3.03 13.46 1.35
N VAL A 904 2.50 12.38 0.78
CA VAL A 904 3.11 11.04 0.75
C VAL A 904 3.55 10.59 2.15
N SER A 905 2.70 10.82 3.15
CA SER A 905 2.96 10.58 4.58
C SER A 905 3.98 11.51 5.25
N TYR A 906 4.65 12.44 4.55
CA TYR A 906 5.59 13.38 5.16
C TYR A 906 4.93 14.74 5.47
N HIS A 907 5.42 15.43 6.50
CA HIS A 907 4.96 16.78 6.88
C HIS A 907 5.83 17.91 6.32
N GLY A 908 7.06 17.61 5.92
CA GLY A 908 8.03 18.57 5.38
C GLY A 908 8.84 17.98 4.23
N GLY A 909 9.38 18.84 3.37
CA GLY A 909 10.19 18.41 2.21
C GLY A 909 9.40 17.93 1.00
N ILE A 910 8.08 17.78 1.12
CA ILE A 910 7.15 17.53 0.03
C ILE A 910 6.14 18.68 -0.02
N TYR A 911 5.77 19.08 -1.24
CA TYR A 911 4.78 20.10 -1.49
C TYR A 911 3.63 19.60 -2.35
N HIS A 912 2.44 20.16 -2.10
CA HIS A 912 1.20 19.89 -2.79
C HIS A 912 0.45 21.21 -3.12
N PRO A 913 -0.58 21.20 -4.01
CA PRO A 913 -1.08 22.41 -4.66
C PRO A 913 -2.16 23.18 -3.89
N ALA A 914 -2.88 22.57 -2.96
CA ALA A 914 -4.02 23.20 -2.27
C ALA A 914 -4.13 22.73 -0.83
N ALA A 915 -4.56 23.61 0.09
CA ALA A 915 -4.78 23.23 1.49
C ALA A 915 -6.00 22.32 1.68
N LYS A 916 -6.94 22.31 0.74
CA LYS A 916 -8.14 21.48 0.78
C LYS A 916 -8.28 20.69 -0.53
N CYS A 917 -8.25 19.36 -0.41
CA CYS A 917 -8.34 18.41 -1.52
C CYS A 917 -8.80 17.06 -0.98
N MET A 918 -9.58 16.30 -1.76
CA MET A 918 -9.89 14.90 -1.43
C MET A 918 -8.62 14.05 -1.22
N MET A 919 -7.54 14.36 -1.93
CA MET A 919 -6.23 13.69 -1.78
C MET A 919 -5.54 13.98 -0.44
N ARG A 920 -6.10 14.86 0.42
CA ARG A 920 -5.64 15.09 1.81
C ARG A 920 -6.41 14.28 2.86
N ASN A 921 -7.28 13.38 2.41
CA ASN A 921 -8.21 12.67 3.29
C ASN A 921 -9.07 13.63 4.15
N GLU A 922 -9.42 14.81 3.59
CA GLU A 922 -10.25 15.79 4.27
C GLU A 922 -11.74 15.53 4.02
N MET A 923 -12.56 15.65 5.06
CA MET A 923 -14.02 15.69 5.00
C MET A 923 -14.54 16.97 5.67
N ASP A 924 -15.65 17.53 5.17
CA ASP A 924 -16.26 18.75 5.71
C ASP A 924 -17.61 18.40 6.35
N GLY A 925 -17.56 17.86 7.58
CA GLY A 925 -18.68 17.18 8.20
C GLY A 925 -19.13 15.99 7.35
N ASP A 926 -20.43 15.88 7.09
CA ASP A 926 -21.00 14.81 6.25
C ASP A 926 -20.91 15.14 4.73
N LYS A 927 -19.88 15.86 4.29
CA LYS A 927 -19.68 16.24 2.89
C LYS A 927 -18.30 15.87 2.41
N PHE A 928 -18.23 15.34 1.19
CA PHE A 928 -16.97 15.17 0.50
C PHE A 928 -16.23 16.50 0.35
N VAL A 929 -14.93 16.46 0.49
CA VAL A 929 -14.09 17.51 -0.04
C VAL A 929 -13.88 17.25 -1.53
N GLU A 930 -13.96 18.30 -2.34
CA GLU A 930 -13.75 18.20 -3.79
C GLU A 930 -12.26 18.02 -4.08
N LEU A 931 -11.93 17.43 -5.23
CA LEU A 931 -10.56 17.45 -5.74
C LEU A 931 -10.12 18.89 -6.04
N CYS A 932 -8.87 19.22 -5.70
CA CYS A 932 -8.30 20.53 -6.03
C CYS A 932 -8.21 20.74 -7.56
N ALA A 933 -8.01 21.97 -8.03
CA ALA A 933 -7.99 22.25 -9.47
C ALA A 933 -6.86 21.49 -10.21
N VAL A 934 -5.73 21.23 -9.56
CA VAL A 934 -4.62 20.45 -10.13
C VAL A 934 -5.03 18.99 -10.32
N CYS A 935 -5.56 18.33 -9.29
CA CYS A 935 -6.04 16.95 -9.38
C CYS A 935 -7.14 16.79 -10.44
N ARG A 936 -8.09 17.74 -10.49
CA ARG A 936 -9.14 17.76 -11.52
C ARG A 936 -8.56 17.93 -12.92
N TYR A 937 -7.63 18.87 -13.10
CA TYR A 937 -6.95 19.07 -14.36
C TYR A 937 -6.22 17.80 -14.80
N THR A 938 -5.52 17.11 -13.90
CA THR A 938 -4.82 15.85 -14.20
C THR A 938 -5.77 14.77 -14.69
N LEU A 939 -6.91 14.56 -14.03
CA LEU A 939 -7.89 13.57 -14.48
C LEU A 939 -8.46 13.90 -15.87
N ILE A 940 -8.79 15.17 -16.13
CA ILE A 940 -9.23 15.62 -17.47
C ILE A 940 -8.14 15.42 -18.51
N ASN A 941 -6.92 15.80 -18.15
CA ASN A 941 -5.73 15.63 -18.96
C ASN A 941 -5.55 14.16 -19.36
N GLN A 942 -5.87 13.22 -18.48
CA GLN A 942 -5.69 11.79 -18.74
C GLN A 942 -6.85 11.12 -19.47
N ILE A 943 -8.08 11.45 -19.06
CA ILE A 943 -9.28 10.71 -19.47
C ILE A 943 -9.89 11.33 -20.74
N ASP A 944 -10.15 12.62 -20.73
CA ASP A 944 -10.70 13.34 -21.90
C ASP A 944 -10.23 14.79 -21.95
N PRO A 945 -9.12 15.08 -22.65
CA PRO A 945 -8.59 16.43 -22.78
C PRO A 945 -9.52 17.44 -23.44
N THR A 946 -10.59 16.99 -24.11
CA THR A 946 -11.55 17.92 -24.72
C THR A 946 -12.37 18.67 -23.67
N LYS A 947 -12.35 18.23 -22.41
CA LYS A 947 -13.09 18.84 -21.29
C LYS A 947 -12.39 20.00 -20.61
N PHE A 948 -11.24 20.44 -21.10
CA PHE A 948 -10.52 21.56 -20.49
C PHE A 948 -11.32 22.87 -20.51
N THR A 949 -12.13 23.12 -21.55
CA THR A 949 -12.96 24.33 -21.62
C THR A 949 -14.04 24.35 -20.54
N GLU A 950 -14.75 23.23 -20.35
CA GLU A 950 -15.76 23.08 -19.30
C GLU A 950 -15.14 23.15 -17.91
N PHE A 951 -13.96 22.55 -17.74
CA PHE A 951 -13.19 22.66 -16.50
C PHE A 951 -12.77 24.09 -16.19
N ASP A 952 -12.23 24.82 -17.17
CA ASP A 952 -11.81 26.21 -16.95
C ASP A 952 -13.00 27.09 -16.56
N THR A 953 -14.14 26.86 -17.21
CA THR A 953 -15.40 27.54 -16.87
C THR A 953 -15.82 27.25 -15.43
N ASP A 954 -15.80 25.98 -14.99
CA ASP A 954 -16.11 25.63 -13.59
C ASP A 954 -15.05 26.16 -12.61
N TYR A 955 -13.77 26.15 -12.98
CA TYR A 955 -12.67 26.66 -12.17
C TYR A 955 -12.85 28.15 -11.87
N MET A 956 -13.15 28.95 -12.90
CA MET A 956 -13.41 30.39 -12.74
C MET A 956 -14.72 30.65 -11.98
N ALA A 957 -15.78 29.89 -12.24
CA ALA A 957 -17.06 30.06 -11.57
C ALA A 957 -17.02 29.80 -10.04
N ARG A 958 -15.99 29.11 -9.55
CA ARG A 958 -15.79 28.86 -8.11
C ARG A 958 -15.21 30.05 -7.37
N ASN A 959 -14.78 31.11 -8.07
CA ASN A 959 -14.10 32.28 -7.50
C ASN A 959 -12.90 31.88 -6.62
N ILE A 960 -12.09 30.92 -7.09
CA ILE A 960 -10.85 30.49 -6.42
C ILE A 960 -9.58 30.91 -7.16
N TYR A 961 -9.71 31.49 -8.36
CA TYR A 961 -8.61 32.04 -9.12
C TYR A 961 -8.40 33.52 -8.75
N PRO A 962 -7.24 33.91 -8.20
CA PRO A 962 -6.92 35.31 -7.94
C PRO A 962 -6.67 36.06 -9.25
N ASP A 963 -7.57 36.99 -9.58
CA ASP A 963 -7.46 37.88 -10.75
C ASP A 963 -6.58 39.12 -10.48
#